data_AF-A0A0B2QDZ9-F1
#
_entry.id   AF-A0A0B2QDZ9-F1
#
_cell.length_a   1.000
_cell.length_b   1.000
_cell.length_c   1.000
_cell.angle_alpha   90.00
_cell.angle_beta   90.00
_cell.angle_gamma   90.00
#
_symmetry.space_group_name_H-M   'P 1'
#
loop_
_entity.id
_entity.type
_entity.pdbx_description
1 polymer ?
#
loop_
_entity_poly.entity_id
_entity_poly.type
_entity_poly.pdbx_seq_one_letter_code
_entity_poly.pdbx_strand_id
1 'polypeptide(L)'
;MIDHSLRGEDLMNPMGASTVSNEELKEIESLGREDIEEAPIVPEDVSRIAPWIRQITLRGLVASFLIGIIYSVIVMKLNLTTGLVPNLNVSAALLGFVFIRAWTKVLAKAKIVSTPFTRQENTIIQTCAVACYSISVGGGFGSYLLGLNRRTYEQAGVGTEGNNPGSTKEPGIGWMTAFLFVTSFVGLLALVPIRKIMIIDYKLTYPSGTATAVLINGFHTPKGDVMAKKQVHGFLKFFSASFLWAFFQWFYSGGDNCGFVKFPTFGLKAWKNSFYFDFSMTYVGAGMICSHLVNLSLLLGAVISWGIMWPLIRGLKGEWFPASIAESSMKSLNGYKVFISIALILGDGLYNFVKVLYFTATNIHATVKRKNPETFSDNQKPLPLDDLRRNEVFARESIPIWLACTGYILFSIVSIIVIPLMFPQLKWYYVVFAYLFAPSLGFCNAYGAGLTDMNMAYNYGKVALFVLAALAGKNDGVVAGLVGCGLIKSIVSISSDLMHDFKTGHLTFTSPRSMLLSQAIGTAIGCVVAPLTFFLFYKAFDVGNPDGDYKAPYAIIYRNMAILGVEGFSALPHHCLQLCYGFFAFAIAANLVRDLAPKNIGKWIPLPMAMAVPFLVGGYFAIDMCMGSLVVFLWHKLNRNEAGLMVPAVASGLICGDGLWILPSSILALFKIRPPICMSFLSASAS
;
A
#
# COMPACT_ATOMS: atom_id res chain seq x y z
N MET A 1 10.89 49.16 64.01
CA MET A 1 12.17 49.84 63.68
C MET A 1 12.71 49.11 62.45
N ILE A 2 12.57 49.68 61.25
CA ILE A 2 13.58 50.54 60.57
C ILE A 2 14.84 49.68 60.30
N ASP A 3 15.38 49.47 59.09
CA ASP A 3 15.22 50.13 57.79
C ASP A 3 15.84 49.25 56.67
N HIS A 4 15.42 49.51 55.42
CA HIS A 4 16.22 49.77 54.19
C HIS A 4 17.74 49.40 54.17
N SER A 5 18.44 49.01 53.09
CA SER A 5 18.27 49.19 51.64
C SER A 5 19.54 48.72 50.87
N LEU A 6 19.33 48.06 49.71
CA LEU A 6 20.00 48.21 48.39
C LEU A 6 21.44 47.71 48.06
N ARG A 7 21.49 47.19 46.81
CA ARG A 7 22.59 46.93 45.83
C ARG A 7 23.42 45.65 46.05
N GLY A 8 23.64 44.78 45.07
CA GLY A 8 23.32 44.75 43.64
C GLY A 8 24.22 43.69 42.95
N GLU A 9 23.75 43.19 41.80
CA GLU A 9 24.48 42.47 40.73
C GLU A 9 24.63 40.92 40.79
N ASP A 10 23.78 40.29 39.96
CA ASP A 10 24.09 39.31 38.90
C ASP A 10 24.76 37.97 39.23
N LEU A 11 24.00 36.88 39.04
CA LEU A 11 24.10 36.05 37.82
C LEU A 11 23.11 34.87 37.80
N MET A 12 22.45 34.73 36.65
CA MET A 12 21.95 33.49 36.00
C MET A 12 20.49 33.01 36.22
N ASN A 13 19.67 33.34 35.22
CA ASN A 13 18.50 32.61 34.70
C ASN A 13 18.61 32.73 33.14
N PRO A 14 17.83 32.08 32.23
CA PRO A 14 17.00 30.85 32.27
C PRO A 14 17.12 29.97 30.98
N MET A 15 16.45 28.81 30.95
CA MET A 15 15.77 28.23 29.76
C MET A 15 14.56 27.45 30.28
N GLY A 16 13.29 27.63 29.90
CA GLY A 16 12.67 28.30 28.76
C GLY A 16 11.46 27.47 28.31
N ALA A 17 10.47 27.25 29.18
CA ALA A 17 9.19 26.63 28.84
C ALA A 17 8.11 27.73 28.79
N SER A 18 7.59 28.02 27.60
CA SER A 18 6.53 29.01 27.40
C SER A 18 5.18 28.43 27.80
N THR A 19 4.69 28.80 28.98
CA THR A 19 3.31 28.56 29.45
C THR A 19 2.35 29.53 28.75
N VAL A 20 1.41 28.97 27.99
CA VAL A 20 0.23 29.64 27.41
C VAL A 20 -0.56 30.32 28.55
N SER A 21 -1.02 31.55 28.34
CA SER A 21 -1.65 32.34 29.41
C SER A 21 -3.11 31.92 29.64
N ASN A 22 -3.61 32.07 30.87
CA ASN A 22 -4.99 31.71 31.25
C ASN A 22 -6.07 32.55 30.52
N GLU A 23 -5.71 33.67 29.90
CA GLU A 23 -6.61 34.47 29.07
C GLU A 23 -6.81 33.84 27.69
N GLU A 24 -5.76 33.27 27.07
CA GLU A 24 -5.90 32.48 25.83
C GLU A 24 -6.80 31.25 26.06
N LEU A 25 -6.73 30.63 27.26
CA LEU A 25 -7.58 29.48 27.61
C LEU A 25 -9.08 29.85 27.72
N LYS A 26 -9.40 31.06 28.18
CA LYS A 26 -10.78 31.55 28.31
C LYS A 26 -11.38 31.97 26.98
N GLU A 27 -10.57 32.55 26.08
CA GLU A 27 -11.00 32.83 24.70
C GLU A 27 -11.30 31.52 23.94
N ILE A 28 -10.52 30.46 24.20
CA ILE A 28 -10.71 29.10 23.66
C ILE A 28 -12.01 28.45 24.16
N GLU A 29 -12.40 28.66 25.42
CA GLU A 29 -13.67 28.13 25.96
C GLU A 29 -14.90 28.90 25.43
N SER A 30 -14.79 30.21 25.21
CA SER A 30 -15.90 31.00 24.67
C SER A 30 -16.20 30.71 23.20
N LEU A 31 -15.19 30.34 22.40
CA LEU A 31 -15.36 29.95 20.99
C LEU A 31 -15.91 28.52 20.82
N GLY A 32 -15.97 27.72 21.87
CA GLY A 32 -16.45 26.34 21.84
C GLY A 32 -17.96 26.15 22.03
N ARG A 33 -18.72 27.25 22.19
CA ARG A 33 -20.14 27.19 22.61
C ARG A 33 -21.17 27.68 21.58
N GLU A 34 -20.74 28.28 20.47
CA GLU A 34 -21.62 28.71 19.39
C GLU A 34 -21.22 28.02 18.07
N ASP A 35 -22.18 27.29 17.51
CA ASP A 35 -22.26 26.73 16.17
C ASP A 35 -21.18 25.72 15.72
N ILE A 36 -21.57 24.45 15.78
CA ILE A 36 -20.95 23.33 15.08
C ILE A 36 -21.31 23.43 13.59
N GLU A 37 -20.68 24.36 12.89
CA GLU A 37 -20.41 24.23 11.47
C GLU A 37 -18.91 23.98 11.29
N GLU A 38 -18.57 23.00 10.45
CA GLU A 38 -17.20 22.79 10.01
C GLU A 38 -16.59 24.14 9.61
N ALA A 39 -15.47 24.51 10.23
CA ALA A 39 -14.82 25.80 10.01
C ALA A 39 -14.71 26.08 8.50
N PRO A 40 -15.37 27.13 7.98
CA PRO A 40 -15.45 27.33 6.55
C PRO A 40 -14.07 27.72 6.04
N ILE A 41 -13.47 26.87 5.21
CA ILE A 41 -12.40 27.31 4.32
C ILE A 41 -13.02 28.38 3.41
N VAL A 42 -12.55 29.62 3.58
CA VAL A 42 -13.06 30.85 2.96
C VAL A 42 -13.26 30.64 1.44
N PRO A 43 -14.37 31.13 0.84
CA PRO A 43 -14.69 30.97 -0.60
C PRO A 43 -13.60 31.42 -1.60
N GLU A 44 -12.60 32.18 -1.16
CA GLU A 44 -11.50 32.70 -1.99
C GLU A 44 -10.48 31.66 -2.47
N ASP A 45 -10.41 30.46 -1.87
CA ASP A 45 -9.34 29.50 -2.17
C ASP A 45 -9.57 28.66 -3.45
N VAL A 46 -10.83 28.56 -3.92
CA VAL A 46 -11.19 27.81 -5.14
C VAL A 46 -10.92 28.62 -6.42
N SER A 47 -11.07 29.94 -6.37
CA SER A 47 -10.75 30.83 -7.52
C SER A 47 -9.24 30.97 -7.77
N ARG A 48 -8.41 30.50 -6.83
CA ARG A 48 -6.94 30.56 -6.88
C ARG A 48 -6.26 29.25 -7.28
N ILE A 49 -7.00 28.17 -7.55
CA ILE A 49 -6.39 26.89 -7.96
C ILE A 49 -5.78 27.06 -9.36
N ALA A 50 -4.46 26.97 -9.44
CA ALA A 50 -3.75 27.09 -10.71
C ALA A 50 -4.19 25.98 -11.69
N PRO A 51 -4.24 26.28 -13.01
CA PRO A 51 -4.52 25.28 -14.04
C PRO A 51 -3.66 24.03 -13.85
N TRP A 52 -4.22 22.85 -14.14
CA TRP A 52 -3.56 21.56 -13.88
C TRP A 52 -2.10 21.49 -14.38
N ILE A 53 -1.81 22.05 -15.55
CA ILE A 53 -0.45 22.13 -16.13
C ILE A 53 0.53 22.87 -15.21
N ARG A 54 0.08 23.95 -14.55
CA ARG A 54 0.92 24.74 -13.63
C ARG A 54 1.13 24.06 -12.27
N GLN A 55 0.37 23.01 -11.96
CA GLN A 55 0.62 22.20 -10.76
C GLN A 55 1.90 21.36 -10.94
N ILE A 56 2.25 20.99 -12.17
CA ILE A 56 3.49 20.27 -12.50
C ILE A 56 4.60 21.30 -12.73
N THR A 57 5.60 21.31 -11.85
CA THR A 57 6.74 22.23 -11.91
C THR A 57 8.02 21.47 -12.26
N LEU A 58 8.96 22.14 -12.95
CA LEU A 58 10.26 21.53 -13.26
C LEU A 58 11.04 21.16 -11.98
N ARG A 59 11.05 22.05 -10.98
CA ARG A 59 11.70 21.77 -9.69
C ARG A 59 11.04 20.59 -8.95
N GLY A 60 9.71 20.45 -9.09
CA GLY A 60 8.97 19.31 -8.55
C GLY A 60 9.41 18.02 -9.24
N LEU A 61 9.48 18.00 -10.58
CA LEU A 61 9.97 16.83 -11.33
C LEU A 61 11.41 16.45 -10.96
N VAL A 62 12.30 17.43 -10.75
CA VAL A 62 13.67 17.17 -10.28
C VAL A 62 13.67 16.57 -8.87
N ALA A 63 12.87 17.12 -7.96
CA ALA A 63 12.72 16.57 -6.60
C ALA A 63 12.17 15.13 -6.65
N SER A 64 11.14 14.88 -7.45
CA SER A 64 10.56 13.55 -7.66
C SER A 64 11.57 12.55 -8.18
N PHE A 65 12.41 12.96 -9.15
CA PHE A 65 13.45 12.10 -9.72
C PHE A 65 14.48 11.70 -8.66
N LEU A 66 14.99 12.66 -7.89
CA LEU A 66 15.99 12.39 -6.83
C LEU A 66 15.42 11.52 -5.71
N ILE A 67 14.22 11.87 -5.21
CA ILE A 67 13.54 11.12 -4.16
C ILE A 67 13.18 9.71 -4.66
N GLY A 68 12.70 9.60 -5.90
CA GLY A 68 12.37 8.33 -6.55
C GLY A 68 13.57 7.40 -6.70
N ILE A 69 14.76 7.92 -7.05
CA ILE A 69 16.00 7.13 -7.09
C ILE A 69 16.39 6.62 -5.71
N ILE A 70 16.39 7.50 -4.70
CA ILE A 70 16.77 7.13 -3.31
C ILE A 70 15.87 6.00 -2.82
N TYR A 71 14.56 6.14 -2.96
CA TYR A 71 13.63 5.09 -2.55
C TYR A 71 13.75 3.84 -3.42
N SER A 72 14.01 3.94 -4.72
CA SER A 72 14.21 2.75 -5.57
C SER A 72 15.38 1.88 -5.10
N VAL A 73 16.49 2.49 -4.69
CA VAL A 73 17.65 1.76 -4.12
C VAL A 73 17.28 1.03 -2.83
N ILE A 74 16.57 1.71 -1.95
CA ILE A 74 16.18 1.19 -0.64
C ILE A 74 15.17 0.06 -0.78
N VAL A 75 14.13 0.30 -1.59
CA VAL A 75 13.10 -0.68 -1.92
C VAL A 75 13.71 -1.91 -2.60
N MET A 76 14.65 -1.73 -3.53
CA MET A 76 15.32 -2.85 -4.19
C MET A 76 16.07 -3.71 -3.18
N LYS A 77 16.82 -3.10 -2.26
CA LYS A 77 17.51 -3.80 -1.19
C LYS A 77 16.53 -4.62 -0.33
N LEU A 78 15.43 -4.01 0.11
CA LEU A 78 14.41 -4.71 0.90
C LEU A 78 13.81 -5.88 0.12
N ASN A 79 13.52 -5.68 -1.18
CA ASN A 79 13.00 -6.72 -2.06
C ASN A 79 13.97 -7.92 -2.19
N LEU A 80 15.28 -7.67 -2.29
CA LEU A 80 16.31 -8.72 -2.41
C LEU A 80 16.69 -9.40 -1.09
N THR A 81 16.36 -8.80 0.06
CA THR A 81 16.72 -9.32 1.39
C THR A 81 15.53 -9.98 2.08
N THR A 82 14.48 -9.21 2.38
CA THR A 82 13.28 -9.67 3.10
C THR A 82 12.11 -9.95 2.16
N GLY A 83 12.07 -9.32 0.99
CA GLY A 83 10.99 -9.42 0.01
C GLY A 83 9.68 -8.75 0.41
N LEU A 84 9.65 -8.05 1.54
CA LEU A 84 8.53 -7.24 2.02
C LEU A 84 8.91 -5.77 1.99
N VAL A 85 8.06 -4.96 1.35
CA VAL A 85 8.28 -3.51 1.23
C VAL A 85 7.05 -2.80 1.76
N PRO A 86 7.18 -1.98 2.81
CA PRO A 86 6.06 -1.19 3.32
C PRO A 86 5.77 0.01 2.41
N ASN A 87 4.61 0.62 2.63
CA ASN A 87 4.22 1.82 1.91
C ASN A 87 5.03 3.04 2.40
N LEU A 88 5.65 3.80 1.49
CA LEU A 88 6.51 4.95 1.80
C LEU A 88 5.90 6.28 1.32
N ASN A 89 4.60 6.32 1.01
CA ASN A 89 3.92 7.51 0.46
C ASN A 89 4.04 8.74 1.37
N VAL A 90 3.78 8.58 2.67
CA VAL A 90 3.83 9.70 3.64
C VAL A 90 5.25 10.25 3.77
N SER A 91 6.24 9.35 3.81
CA SER A 91 7.67 9.71 3.86
C SER A 91 8.15 10.39 2.58
N ALA A 92 7.63 10.00 1.41
CA ALA A 92 7.90 10.68 0.14
C ALA A 92 7.34 12.11 0.13
N ALA A 93 6.13 12.35 0.64
CA ALA A 93 5.56 13.69 0.78
C ALA A 93 6.35 14.57 1.75
N LEU A 94 6.81 14.01 2.88
CA LEU A 94 7.64 14.73 3.84
C LEU A 94 8.98 15.16 3.21
N LEU A 95 9.67 14.24 2.53
CA LEU A 95 10.94 14.57 1.87
C LEU A 95 10.74 15.56 0.72
N GLY A 96 9.65 15.44 -0.05
CA GLY A 96 9.28 16.41 -1.08
C GLY A 96 9.14 17.81 -0.51
N PHE A 97 8.44 17.94 0.62
CA PHE A 97 8.29 19.21 1.32
C PHE A 97 9.62 19.79 1.80
N VAL A 98 10.44 18.98 2.49
CA VAL A 98 11.74 19.40 3.03
C VAL A 98 12.67 19.83 1.89
N PHE A 99 12.74 19.05 0.81
CA PHE A 99 13.59 19.32 -0.34
C PHE A 99 13.22 20.65 -1.01
N ILE A 100 11.94 20.87 -1.34
CA ILE A 100 11.52 22.11 -2.00
C ILE A 100 11.64 23.32 -1.07
N ARG A 101 11.40 23.17 0.24
CA ARG A 101 11.65 24.25 1.21
C ARG A 101 13.12 24.60 1.32
N ALA A 102 14.02 23.61 1.30
CA ALA A 102 15.46 23.86 1.28
C ALA A 102 15.87 24.55 -0.03
N TRP A 103 15.41 24.04 -1.17
CA TRP A 103 15.64 24.61 -2.50
C TRP A 103 15.22 26.07 -2.59
N THR A 104 14.00 26.40 -2.17
CA THR A 104 13.47 27.77 -2.20
C THR A 104 14.20 28.70 -1.24
N LYS A 105 14.63 28.23 -0.06
CA LYS A 105 15.49 29.02 0.85
C LYS A 105 16.85 29.33 0.24
N VAL A 106 17.46 28.37 -0.47
CA VAL A 106 18.75 28.57 -1.18
C VAL A 106 18.58 29.60 -2.29
N LEU A 107 17.53 29.49 -3.11
CA LEU A 107 17.23 30.49 -4.14
C LEU A 107 16.96 31.88 -3.57
N ALA A 108 16.23 31.97 -2.46
CA ALA A 108 15.98 33.24 -1.78
C ALA A 108 17.28 33.89 -1.28
N LYS A 109 18.21 33.10 -0.73
CA LYS A 109 19.56 33.58 -0.37
C LYS A 109 20.34 34.04 -1.59
N ALA A 110 20.16 33.41 -2.75
CA ALA A 110 20.75 33.79 -4.02
C ALA A 110 20.01 34.96 -4.72
N LYS A 111 19.00 35.58 -4.08
CA LYS A 111 18.14 36.64 -4.64
C LYS A 111 17.39 36.25 -5.93
N ILE A 112 17.18 34.95 -6.16
CA ILE A 112 16.40 34.44 -7.30
C ILE A 112 14.94 34.31 -6.86
N VAL A 113 14.04 35.00 -7.56
CA VAL A 113 12.59 34.90 -7.32
C VAL A 113 12.13 33.48 -7.67
N SER A 114 11.54 32.79 -6.69
CA SER A 114 11.01 31.44 -6.86
C SER A 114 9.49 31.45 -6.74
N THR A 115 8.81 30.63 -7.53
CA THR A 115 7.35 30.47 -7.44
C THR A 115 6.95 29.94 -6.06
N PRO A 116 5.79 30.34 -5.50
CA PRO A 116 5.31 29.80 -4.23
C PRO A 116 5.16 28.27 -4.30
N PHE A 117 5.54 27.58 -3.23
CA PHE A 117 5.39 26.13 -3.13
C PHE A 117 3.98 25.78 -2.64
N THR A 118 3.21 25.11 -3.49
CA THR A 118 1.79 24.80 -3.23
C THR A 118 1.58 23.38 -2.74
N ARG A 119 0.43 23.11 -2.11
CA ARG A 119 0.04 21.76 -1.69
C ARG A 119 -0.05 20.79 -2.88
N GLN A 120 -0.55 21.27 -4.02
CA GLN A 120 -0.69 20.47 -5.24
C GLN A 120 0.67 20.06 -5.83
N GLU A 121 1.65 20.98 -5.79
CA GLU A 121 3.02 20.66 -6.21
C GLU A 121 3.62 19.57 -5.31
N ASN A 122 3.40 19.63 -3.99
CA ASN A 122 3.87 18.60 -3.07
C ASN A 122 3.20 17.23 -3.32
N THR A 123 1.88 17.23 -3.57
CA THR A 123 1.15 16.01 -3.97
C THR A 123 1.73 15.41 -5.25
N ILE A 124 2.04 16.23 -6.26
CA ILE A 124 2.65 15.77 -7.51
C ILE A 124 4.03 15.17 -7.28
N ILE A 125 4.84 15.77 -6.40
CA ILE A 125 6.15 15.23 -6.04
C ILE A 125 6.01 13.84 -5.41
N GLN A 126 5.11 13.70 -4.45
CA GLN A 126 4.82 12.41 -3.81
C GLN A 126 4.35 11.37 -4.84
N THR A 127 3.33 11.68 -5.64
CA THR A 127 2.78 10.76 -6.64
C THR A 127 3.86 10.28 -7.63
N CYS A 128 4.66 11.21 -8.17
CA CYS A 128 5.73 10.86 -9.12
C CYS A 128 6.84 10.02 -8.47
N ALA A 129 7.28 10.37 -7.26
CA ALA A 129 8.30 9.59 -6.53
C ALA A 129 7.80 8.18 -6.15
N VAL A 130 6.55 8.07 -5.72
CA VAL A 130 5.90 6.79 -5.40
C VAL A 130 5.78 5.91 -6.63
N ALA A 131 5.27 6.44 -7.74
CA ALA A 131 5.21 5.71 -9.00
C ALA A 131 6.58 5.20 -9.44
N CYS A 132 7.64 5.99 -9.23
CA CYS A 132 9.02 5.58 -9.56
C CYS A 132 9.48 4.38 -8.72
N TYR A 133 9.46 4.48 -7.37
CA TYR A 133 9.96 3.39 -6.55
C TYR A 133 9.03 2.17 -6.54
N SER A 134 7.72 2.35 -6.76
CA SER A 134 6.76 1.25 -6.85
C SER A 134 7.12 0.27 -7.96
N ILE A 135 7.82 0.69 -9.02
CA ILE A 135 8.34 -0.22 -10.05
C ILE A 135 9.43 -1.15 -9.49
N SER A 136 10.21 -0.72 -8.49
CA SER A 136 11.19 -1.59 -7.81
C SER A 136 10.52 -2.69 -6.97
N VAL A 137 9.32 -2.46 -6.45
CA VAL A 137 8.48 -3.49 -5.80
C VAL A 137 7.75 -4.33 -6.85
N GLY A 138 6.99 -3.64 -7.71
CA GLY A 138 6.08 -4.18 -8.71
C GLY A 138 6.79 -4.98 -9.80
N GLY A 139 8.02 -4.60 -10.17
CA GLY A 139 8.73 -5.10 -11.34
C GLY A 139 9.32 -6.52 -11.24
N GLY A 140 9.27 -7.17 -10.07
CA GLY A 140 9.59 -8.60 -9.95
C GLY A 140 11.08 -8.94 -9.84
N PHE A 141 11.92 -7.96 -9.52
CA PHE A 141 13.37 -8.09 -9.41
C PHE A 141 13.87 -9.03 -8.29
N GLY A 142 13.08 -9.22 -7.23
CA GLY A 142 13.35 -10.23 -6.18
C GLY A 142 12.43 -11.46 -6.25
N SER A 143 11.61 -11.57 -7.30
CA SER A 143 10.58 -12.62 -7.42
C SER A 143 10.49 -13.21 -8.83
N TYR A 144 9.44 -12.91 -9.60
CA TYR A 144 9.13 -13.64 -10.84
C TYR A 144 10.10 -13.38 -12.00
N LEU A 145 10.71 -12.18 -12.11
CA LEU A 145 11.73 -11.94 -13.15
C LEU A 145 13.05 -12.61 -12.79
N LEU A 146 13.48 -12.49 -11.53
CA LEU A 146 14.70 -13.16 -11.08
C LEU A 146 14.55 -14.67 -11.09
N GLY A 147 13.34 -15.19 -10.87
CA GLY A 147 13.02 -16.61 -11.00
C GLY A 147 13.26 -17.20 -12.40
N LEU A 148 13.48 -16.37 -13.42
CA LEU A 148 13.89 -16.81 -14.77
C LEU A 148 15.39 -17.01 -14.91
N ASN A 149 16.23 -16.55 -13.99
CA ASN A 149 17.67 -16.69 -14.14
C ASN A 149 18.13 -18.15 -13.97
N ARG A 150 19.31 -18.45 -14.51
CA ARG A 150 19.89 -19.80 -14.47
C ARG A 150 20.14 -20.31 -13.06
N ARG A 151 20.56 -19.43 -12.14
CA ARG A 151 20.82 -19.82 -10.76
C ARG A 151 19.57 -20.33 -10.05
N THR A 152 18.45 -19.61 -10.18
CA THR A 152 17.17 -20.04 -9.58
C THR A 152 16.67 -21.31 -10.26
N TYR A 153 16.92 -21.47 -11.56
CA TYR A 153 16.64 -22.71 -12.27
C TYR A 153 17.37 -23.93 -11.68
N GLU A 154 18.67 -23.80 -11.46
CA GLU A 154 19.50 -24.86 -10.89
C GLU A 154 19.09 -25.18 -9.44
N GLN A 155 18.80 -24.14 -8.64
CA GLN A 155 18.31 -24.29 -7.27
C GLN A 155 16.93 -24.95 -7.18
N ALA A 156 16.07 -24.76 -8.19
CA ALA A 156 14.76 -25.40 -8.24
C ALA A 156 14.81 -26.90 -8.57
N GLY A 157 15.99 -27.42 -8.94
CA GLY A 157 16.20 -28.82 -9.28
C GLY A 157 16.25 -29.04 -10.80
N VAL A 158 17.42 -29.41 -11.30
CA VAL A 158 17.61 -29.79 -12.71
C VAL A 158 16.94 -31.14 -12.95
N GLY A 159 16.04 -31.21 -13.94
CA GLY A 159 15.30 -32.43 -14.27
C GLY A 159 14.01 -32.64 -13.47
N THR A 160 13.62 -31.69 -12.62
CA THR A 160 12.27 -31.67 -12.04
C THR A 160 11.22 -31.52 -13.14
N GLU A 161 10.14 -32.30 -13.06
CA GLU A 161 9.04 -32.24 -14.03
C GLU A 161 8.49 -30.80 -14.15
N GLY A 162 8.41 -30.27 -15.38
CA GLY A 162 8.02 -28.88 -15.64
C GLY A 162 9.19 -27.86 -15.60
N ASN A 163 10.34 -28.19 -15.02
CA ASN A 163 11.54 -27.34 -14.98
C ASN A 163 12.49 -27.66 -16.16
N ASN A 164 12.05 -27.41 -17.40
CA ASN A 164 12.78 -27.87 -18.58
C ASN A 164 14.06 -27.06 -18.88
N PRO A 165 15.08 -27.67 -19.50
CA PRO A 165 16.21 -26.95 -20.07
C PRO A 165 15.74 -25.88 -21.06
N GLY A 166 16.28 -24.66 -20.96
CA GLY A 166 15.88 -23.53 -21.81
C GLY A 166 14.72 -22.67 -21.26
N SER A 167 14.15 -23.04 -20.11
CA SER A 167 13.17 -22.20 -19.38
C SER A 167 13.81 -21.08 -18.54
N THR A 168 14.92 -20.53 -19.04
CA THR A 168 15.74 -19.53 -18.38
C THR A 168 15.93 -18.31 -19.26
N LYS A 169 15.92 -17.12 -18.66
CA LYS A 169 16.32 -15.87 -19.30
C LYS A 169 17.12 -15.04 -18.30
N GLU A 170 18.39 -14.79 -18.63
CA GLU A 170 19.24 -13.98 -17.76
C GLU A 170 18.72 -12.54 -17.68
N PRO A 171 18.80 -11.92 -16.49
CA PRO A 171 18.48 -10.51 -16.34
C PRO A 171 19.26 -9.65 -17.34
N GLY A 172 18.59 -8.66 -17.92
CA GLY A 172 19.16 -7.76 -18.92
C GLY A 172 18.48 -6.41 -18.87
N ILE A 173 19.25 -5.33 -18.72
CA ILE A 173 18.71 -3.96 -18.56
C ILE A 173 17.74 -3.62 -19.69
N GLY A 174 18.11 -3.87 -20.95
CA GLY A 174 17.30 -3.52 -22.12
C GLY A 174 15.93 -4.21 -22.14
N TRP A 175 15.90 -5.55 -22.03
CA TRP A 175 14.64 -6.28 -22.08
C TRP A 175 13.80 -6.07 -20.81
N MET A 176 14.41 -5.94 -19.63
CA MET A 176 13.65 -5.66 -18.40
C MET A 176 13.01 -4.28 -18.45
N THR A 177 13.73 -3.27 -18.94
CA THR A 177 13.19 -1.92 -19.16
C THR A 177 12.01 -1.98 -20.13
N ALA A 178 12.16 -2.66 -21.28
CA ALA A 178 11.08 -2.82 -22.25
C ALA A 178 9.85 -3.53 -21.66
N PHE A 179 10.06 -4.62 -20.90
CA PHE A 179 8.98 -5.35 -20.24
C PHE A 179 8.19 -4.45 -19.27
N LEU A 180 8.88 -3.63 -18.48
CA LEU A 180 8.23 -2.73 -17.53
C LEU A 180 7.45 -1.63 -18.25
N PHE A 181 8.01 -1.00 -19.27
CA PHE A 181 7.28 0.01 -20.06
C PHE A 181 5.97 -0.55 -20.63
N VAL A 182 6.04 -1.75 -21.19
CA VAL A 182 4.90 -2.40 -21.83
C VAL A 182 3.84 -2.81 -20.81
N THR A 183 4.24 -3.41 -19.68
CA THR A 183 3.28 -3.91 -18.68
C THR A 183 2.73 -2.82 -17.75
N SER A 184 3.54 -1.83 -17.38
CA SER A 184 3.19 -0.85 -16.34
C SER A 184 2.22 0.22 -16.82
N PHE A 185 2.33 0.67 -18.07
CA PHE A 185 1.48 1.74 -18.62
C PHE A 185 0.02 1.31 -18.80
N VAL A 186 -0.24 0.01 -19.00
CA VAL A 186 -1.62 -0.52 -19.06
C VAL A 186 -2.36 -0.32 -17.73
N GLY A 187 -1.66 -0.53 -16.60
CA GLY A 187 -2.22 -0.35 -15.26
C GLY A 187 -2.65 1.08 -14.95
N LEU A 188 -1.98 2.09 -15.52
CA LEU A 188 -2.32 3.49 -15.31
C LEU A 188 -3.72 3.85 -15.80
N LEU A 189 -4.25 3.12 -16.79
CA LEU A 189 -5.52 3.45 -17.44
C LEU A 189 -6.66 2.51 -17.06
N ALA A 190 -6.34 1.32 -16.52
CA ALA A 190 -7.31 0.26 -16.25
C ALA A 190 -8.46 0.69 -15.33
N LEU A 191 -8.18 1.50 -14.30
CA LEU A 191 -9.18 1.92 -13.30
C LEU A 191 -9.56 3.40 -13.37
N VAL A 192 -9.02 4.16 -14.31
CA VAL A 192 -9.36 5.59 -14.49
C VAL A 192 -10.87 5.80 -14.67
N PRO A 193 -11.62 4.98 -15.44
CA PRO A 193 -13.07 5.16 -15.57
C PRO A 193 -13.85 4.97 -14.25
N ILE A 194 -13.34 4.13 -13.35
CA ILE A 194 -14.02 3.71 -12.12
C ILE A 194 -13.58 4.55 -10.91
N ARG A 195 -12.60 5.45 -11.07
CA ARG A 195 -12.04 6.25 -9.97
C ARG A 195 -13.10 7.03 -9.17
N LYS A 196 -14.13 7.57 -9.84
CA LYS A 196 -15.19 8.35 -9.18
C LYS A 196 -16.00 7.45 -8.25
N ILE A 197 -16.30 6.23 -8.70
CA ILE A 197 -17.02 5.23 -7.91
C ILE A 197 -16.22 4.89 -6.65
N MET A 198 -14.91 4.70 -6.76
CA MET A 198 -14.08 4.31 -5.62
C MET A 198 -13.85 5.45 -4.61
N ILE A 199 -13.58 6.65 -5.11
CA ILE A 199 -13.18 7.80 -4.27
C ILE A 199 -14.39 8.59 -3.74
N ILE A 200 -15.39 8.83 -4.60
CA ILE A 200 -16.57 9.67 -4.28
C ILE A 200 -17.73 8.79 -3.80
N ASP A 201 -18.14 7.78 -4.57
CA ASP A 201 -19.37 7.04 -4.27
C ASP A 201 -19.18 6.08 -3.09
N TYR A 202 -18.10 5.29 -3.12
CA TYR A 202 -17.77 4.33 -2.07
C TYR A 202 -17.03 4.97 -0.89
N LYS A 203 -16.54 6.20 -1.05
CA LYS A 203 -15.77 6.95 -0.05
C LYS A 203 -14.67 6.11 0.60
N LEU A 204 -13.98 5.27 -0.19
CA LEU A 204 -12.92 4.41 0.34
C LEU A 204 -11.85 5.26 1.03
N THR A 205 -11.35 4.75 2.15
CA THR A 205 -10.48 5.52 3.04
C THR A 205 -9.08 5.67 2.45
N TYR A 206 -8.51 4.60 1.89
CA TYR A 206 -7.09 4.52 1.48
C TYR A 206 -6.18 5.13 2.57
N PRO A 207 -5.99 4.44 3.72
CA PRO A 207 -5.37 5.02 4.91
C PRO A 207 -4.06 5.77 4.68
N SER A 208 -3.11 5.20 3.96
CA SER A 208 -1.83 5.85 3.60
C SER A 208 -2.03 7.09 2.71
N GLY A 209 -3.00 7.06 1.79
CA GLY A 209 -3.34 8.22 0.95
C GLY A 209 -3.97 9.35 1.76
N THR A 210 -4.89 9.00 2.67
CA THR A 210 -5.48 9.95 3.61
C THR A 210 -4.43 10.53 4.56
N ALA A 211 -3.56 9.70 5.11
CA ALA A 211 -2.46 10.13 5.97
C ALA A 211 -1.53 11.11 5.26
N THR A 212 -1.20 10.83 4.00
CA THR A 212 -0.39 11.70 3.13
C THR A 212 -1.07 13.04 2.90
N ALA A 213 -2.36 13.04 2.56
CA ALA A 213 -3.11 14.27 2.31
C ALA A 213 -3.22 15.16 3.54
N VAL A 214 -3.50 14.58 4.71
CA VAL A 214 -3.57 15.31 5.99
C VAL A 214 -2.23 15.98 6.27
N LEU A 215 -1.12 15.28 6.06
CA LEU A 215 0.22 15.83 6.24
C LEU A 215 0.49 16.99 5.29
N ILE A 216 0.22 16.81 4.00
CA ILE A 216 0.43 17.85 2.98
C ILE A 216 -0.41 19.08 3.29
N ASN A 217 -1.69 18.91 3.63
CA ASN A 217 -2.55 20.03 3.99
C ASN A 217 -2.00 20.75 5.23
N GLY A 218 -1.64 20.02 6.30
CA GLY A 218 -1.08 20.61 7.51
C GLY A 218 0.20 21.43 7.28
N PHE A 219 1.06 21.01 6.34
CA PHE A 219 2.28 21.76 5.99
C PHE A 219 2.05 23.05 5.20
N HIS A 220 0.93 23.15 4.51
CA HIS A 220 0.62 24.26 3.61
C HIS A 220 -0.49 25.19 4.13
N THR A 221 -1.15 24.86 5.24
CA THR A 221 -2.11 25.77 5.90
C THR A 221 -1.42 27.03 6.44
N PRO A 222 -2.01 28.24 6.30
CA PRO A 222 -1.43 29.48 6.80
C PRO A 222 -1.11 29.45 8.30
N LYS A 223 -0.02 30.12 8.70
CA LYS A 223 0.49 30.17 10.09
C LYS A 223 -0.49 30.74 11.13
N GLY A 224 -1.62 31.31 10.71
CA GLY A 224 -2.67 31.84 11.59
C GLY A 224 -3.64 30.78 12.12
N ASP A 225 -3.71 29.60 11.50
CA ASP A 225 -4.63 28.53 11.92
C ASP A 225 -4.05 27.76 13.12
N VAL A 226 -4.67 27.94 14.29
CA VAL A 226 -4.30 27.29 15.55
C VAL A 226 -4.42 25.76 15.44
N MET A 227 -5.42 25.26 14.70
CA MET A 227 -5.61 23.82 14.50
C MET A 227 -4.52 23.23 13.62
N ALA A 228 -4.10 23.93 12.56
CA ALA A 228 -3.00 23.47 11.72
C ALA A 228 -1.67 23.37 12.49
N LYS A 229 -1.37 24.36 13.35
CA LYS A 229 -0.21 24.30 14.25
C LYS A 229 -0.29 23.09 15.18
N LYS A 230 -1.47 22.84 15.77
CA LYS A 230 -1.69 21.71 16.66
C LYS A 230 -1.50 20.37 15.95
N GLN A 231 -2.03 20.22 14.73
CA GLN A 231 -1.85 19.04 13.90
C GLN A 231 -0.39 18.79 13.52
N VAL A 232 0.35 19.84 13.09
CA VAL A 232 1.78 19.73 12.77
C VAL A 232 2.59 19.36 14.00
N HIS A 233 2.30 19.96 15.17
CA HIS A 233 2.97 19.63 16.42
C HIS A 233 2.68 18.18 16.85
N GLY A 234 1.42 17.75 16.78
CA GLY A 234 1.02 16.38 17.06
C GLY A 234 1.72 15.39 16.13
N PHE A 235 1.70 15.66 14.82
CA PHE A 235 2.44 14.88 13.83
C PHE A 235 3.92 14.76 14.22
N LEU A 236 4.61 15.88 14.48
CA LEU A 236 6.05 15.88 14.74
C LEU A 236 6.41 15.12 16.03
N LYS A 237 5.56 15.22 17.06
CA LYS A 237 5.71 14.49 18.33
C LYS A 237 5.62 12.98 18.11
N PHE A 238 4.56 12.51 17.49
CA PHE A 238 4.35 11.08 17.26
C PHE A 238 5.26 10.51 16.18
N PHE A 239 5.63 11.32 15.19
CA PHE A 239 6.69 11.01 14.23
C PHE A 239 8.02 10.73 14.93
N SER A 240 8.46 11.63 15.81
CA SER A 240 9.73 11.49 16.52
C SER A 240 9.72 10.27 17.44
N ALA A 241 8.61 10.05 18.17
CA ALA A 241 8.44 8.87 19.01
C ALA A 241 8.47 7.57 18.19
N SER A 242 7.76 7.52 17.07
CA SER A 242 7.69 6.36 16.18
C SER A 242 9.04 6.06 15.51
N PHE A 243 9.77 7.10 15.07
CA PHE A 243 11.11 6.95 14.50
C PHE A 243 12.11 6.40 15.53
N LEU A 244 12.10 6.90 16.76
CA LEU A 244 12.94 6.39 17.84
C LEU A 244 12.55 4.97 18.26
N TRP A 245 11.26 4.65 18.20
CA TRP A 245 10.75 3.31 18.45
C TRP A 245 11.22 2.31 17.39
N ALA A 246 11.16 2.68 16.12
CA ALA A 246 11.68 1.87 15.02
C ALA A 246 13.20 1.66 15.11
N PHE A 247 13.95 2.70 15.54
CA PHE A 247 15.37 2.55 15.89
C PHE A 247 15.58 1.53 17.02
N PHE A 248 14.80 1.64 18.10
CA PHE A 248 14.85 0.69 19.20
C PHE A 248 14.57 -0.75 18.72
N GLN A 249 13.50 -0.97 17.96
CA GLN A 249 13.18 -2.30 17.41
C GLN A 249 14.29 -2.83 16.51
N TRP A 250 14.87 -1.97 15.66
CA TRP A 250 16.03 -2.32 14.84
C TRP A 250 17.23 -2.69 15.70
N PHE A 251 17.55 -1.94 16.76
CA PHE A 251 18.72 -2.18 17.62
C PHE A 251 18.75 -3.61 18.23
N TYR A 252 17.58 -4.20 18.47
CA TYR A 252 17.42 -5.54 19.04
C TYR A 252 17.18 -6.68 18.01
N SER A 253 17.33 -6.41 16.70
CA SER A 253 17.08 -7.39 15.63
C SER A 253 18.34 -8.04 15.03
N GLY A 254 19.43 -8.13 15.79
CA GLY A 254 20.76 -8.51 15.30
C GLY A 254 20.97 -9.94 14.76
N GLY A 255 19.93 -10.78 14.63
CA GLY A 255 20.09 -12.17 14.18
C GLY A 255 18.85 -12.80 13.54
N ASP A 256 19.03 -13.99 12.96
CA ASP A 256 17.99 -14.77 12.30
C ASP A 256 16.96 -15.28 13.32
N ASN A 257 15.85 -14.55 13.45
CA ASN A 257 14.77 -14.71 14.44
C ASN A 257 14.87 -13.90 15.74
N CYS A 258 15.69 -12.86 15.76
CA CYS A 258 15.79 -11.93 16.89
C CYS A 258 14.97 -10.66 16.66
N GLY A 259 14.51 -10.03 17.73
CA GLY A 259 13.85 -8.73 17.67
C GLY A 259 12.74 -8.56 18.70
N PHE A 260 12.62 -7.34 19.24
CA PHE A 260 11.48 -6.96 20.09
C PHE A 260 10.13 -7.13 19.36
N VAL A 261 10.14 -7.03 18.03
CA VAL A 261 8.98 -7.30 17.14
C VAL A 261 8.36 -8.69 17.38
N LYS A 262 9.13 -9.65 17.91
CA LYS A 262 8.66 -11.02 18.21
C LYS A 262 8.25 -11.22 19.66
N PHE A 263 8.03 -10.15 20.44
CA PHE A 263 7.65 -10.25 21.84
C PHE A 263 6.36 -11.08 22.02
N PRO A 264 6.35 -12.15 22.83
CA PRO A 264 5.21 -13.03 22.96
C PRO A 264 4.15 -12.42 23.91
N THR A 265 3.50 -11.34 23.47
CA THR A 265 2.54 -10.54 24.27
C THR A 265 1.45 -11.38 24.94
N PHE A 266 0.98 -12.44 24.27
CA PHE A 266 -0.08 -13.33 24.76
C PHE A 266 0.46 -14.73 25.14
N GLY A 267 1.77 -14.84 25.36
CA GLY A 267 2.46 -16.09 25.68
C GLY A 267 2.96 -16.86 24.46
N LEU A 268 3.87 -17.81 24.69
CA LEU A 268 4.60 -18.53 23.64
C LEU A 268 3.70 -19.40 22.76
N LYS A 269 2.59 -19.92 23.29
CA LYS A 269 1.64 -20.72 22.51
C LYS A 269 0.90 -19.88 21.47
N ALA A 270 0.43 -18.69 21.87
CA ALA A 270 -0.21 -17.73 20.97
C ALA A 270 0.80 -17.22 19.93
N TRP A 271 2.03 -16.93 20.35
CA TRP A 271 3.12 -16.52 19.46
C TRP A 271 3.43 -17.56 18.37
N LYS A 272 3.48 -18.86 18.71
CA LYS A 272 3.66 -19.94 17.70
C LYS A 272 2.55 -19.99 16.65
N ASN A 273 1.36 -19.49 17.00
CA ASN A 273 0.22 -19.36 16.10
C ASN A 273 0.08 -17.92 15.57
N SER A 274 1.15 -17.13 15.53
CA SER A 274 1.16 -15.79 14.96
C SER A 274 0.26 -14.77 15.69
N PHE A 275 -0.11 -15.02 16.95
CA PHE A 275 -0.83 -14.06 17.81
C PHE A 275 0.13 -13.41 18.79
N TYR A 276 0.59 -12.21 18.45
CA TYR A 276 1.40 -11.34 19.30
C TYR A 276 1.24 -9.90 18.80
N PHE A 277 1.59 -8.92 19.62
CA PHE A 277 1.65 -7.53 19.19
C PHE A 277 3.06 -7.30 18.64
N ASP A 278 3.19 -6.95 17.35
CA ASP A 278 4.50 -6.75 16.72
C ASP A 278 5.08 -5.34 16.97
N PHE A 279 4.25 -4.48 17.59
CA PHE A 279 4.56 -3.10 17.95
C PHE A 279 4.91 -2.25 16.72
N SER A 280 4.33 -2.56 15.56
CA SER A 280 4.47 -1.78 14.33
C SER A 280 3.62 -0.52 14.41
N MET A 281 4.27 0.63 14.59
CA MET A 281 3.57 1.91 14.62
C MET A 281 2.93 2.24 13.28
N THR A 282 3.44 1.69 12.17
CA THR A 282 2.78 1.73 10.87
C THR A 282 1.40 1.06 10.89
N TYR A 283 1.29 -0.16 11.42
CA TYR A 283 0.02 -0.89 11.48
C TYR A 283 -0.95 -0.30 12.51
N VAL A 284 -0.44 0.16 13.65
CA VAL A 284 -1.25 0.90 14.64
C VAL A 284 -1.81 2.17 14.00
N GLY A 285 -0.98 2.97 13.32
CA GLY A 285 -1.42 4.19 12.63
C GLY A 285 -2.43 3.92 11.52
N ALA A 286 -2.23 2.90 10.70
CA ALA A 286 -3.22 2.48 9.70
C ALA A 286 -4.54 2.06 10.37
N GLY A 287 -4.47 1.32 11.48
CA GLY A 287 -5.62 0.90 12.28
C GLY A 287 -6.39 2.05 12.95
N MET A 288 -5.74 3.18 13.21
CA MET A 288 -6.41 4.41 13.68
C MET A 288 -7.23 5.09 12.59
N ILE A 289 -6.84 4.94 11.31
CA ILE A 289 -7.53 5.56 10.16
C ILE A 289 -8.61 4.63 9.59
N CYS A 290 -8.37 3.33 9.59
CA CYS A 290 -9.33 2.32 9.15
C CYS A 290 -10.61 2.33 10.00
N SER A 291 -11.74 2.00 9.37
CA SER A 291 -12.98 1.80 10.11
C SER A 291 -12.87 0.62 11.08
N HIS A 292 -13.55 0.71 12.22
CA HIS A 292 -13.58 -0.40 13.19
C HIS A 292 -14.10 -1.71 12.57
N LEU A 293 -15.01 -1.64 11.60
CA LEU A 293 -15.51 -2.82 10.89
C LEU A 293 -14.40 -3.55 10.14
N VAL A 294 -13.48 -2.81 9.49
CA VAL A 294 -12.33 -3.40 8.80
C VAL A 294 -11.44 -4.12 9.81
N ASN A 295 -11.08 -3.45 10.91
CA ASN A 295 -10.16 -4.02 11.91
C ASN A 295 -10.77 -5.22 12.64
N LEU A 296 -12.07 -5.19 12.96
CA LEU A 296 -12.78 -6.34 13.52
C LEU A 296 -12.89 -7.49 12.52
N SER A 297 -13.07 -7.20 11.23
CA SER A 297 -13.03 -8.22 10.17
C SER A 297 -11.64 -8.84 10.04
N LEU A 298 -10.57 -8.04 10.15
CA LEU A 298 -9.20 -8.53 10.23
C LEU A 298 -9.02 -9.45 11.44
N LEU A 299 -9.46 -9.05 12.63
CA LEU A 299 -9.34 -9.87 13.82
C LEU A 299 -10.10 -11.19 13.68
N LEU A 300 -11.32 -11.16 13.13
CA LEU A 300 -12.09 -12.35 12.84
C LEU A 300 -11.35 -13.27 11.85
N GLY A 301 -10.79 -12.70 10.78
CA GLY A 301 -9.97 -13.42 9.82
C GLY A 301 -8.74 -14.07 10.46
N ALA A 302 -8.06 -13.38 11.39
CA ALA A 302 -6.93 -13.91 12.15
C ALA A 302 -7.34 -15.09 13.04
N VAL A 303 -8.45 -14.95 13.79
CA VAL A 303 -8.99 -16.02 14.65
C VAL A 303 -9.36 -17.26 13.83
N ILE A 304 -10.08 -17.08 12.72
CA ILE A 304 -10.48 -18.21 11.86
C ILE A 304 -9.24 -18.90 11.27
N SER A 305 -8.28 -18.13 10.73
CA SER A 305 -7.12 -18.69 10.04
C SER A 305 -6.07 -19.25 10.99
N TRP A 306 -5.37 -18.38 11.71
CA TRP A 306 -4.25 -18.77 12.57
C TRP A 306 -4.69 -19.31 13.93
N GLY A 307 -5.89 -18.98 14.39
CA GLY A 307 -6.43 -19.47 15.66
C GLY A 307 -7.02 -20.87 15.55
N ILE A 308 -7.69 -21.17 14.43
CA ILE A 308 -8.48 -22.40 14.26
C ILE A 308 -7.97 -23.22 13.08
N MET A 309 -8.05 -22.71 11.85
CA MET A 309 -7.82 -23.52 10.64
C MET A 309 -6.39 -24.05 10.51
N TRP A 310 -5.37 -23.19 10.60
CA TRP A 310 -3.98 -23.62 10.41
C TRP A 310 -3.51 -24.59 11.50
N PRO A 311 -3.83 -24.39 12.79
CA PRO A 311 -3.56 -25.39 13.81
C PRO A 311 -4.25 -26.74 13.56
N LEU A 312 -5.52 -26.73 13.13
CA LEU A 312 -6.27 -27.97 12.82
C LEU A 312 -5.68 -28.70 11.61
N ILE A 313 -5.43 -27.99 10.51
CA ILE A 313 -4.82 -28.57 9.30
C ILE A 313 -3.41 -29.09 9.62
N ARG A 314 -2.63 -28.37 10.43
CA ARG A 314 -1.32 -28.84 10.89
C ARG A 314 -1.41 -30.15 11.68
N GLY A 315 -2.47 -30.33 12.48
CA GLY A 315 -2.75 -31.57 13.20
C GLY A 315 -3.01 -32.77 12.29
N LEU A 316 -3.45 -32.53 11.05
CA LEU A 316 -3.73 -33.54 10.01
C LEU A 316 -2.54 -33.79 9.07
N LYS A 317 -1.33 -33.41 9.50
CA LYS A 317 -0.08 -33.65 8.77
C LYS A 317 0.13 -35.16 8.59
N GLY A 318 0.38 -35.59 7.36
CA GLY A 318 0.48 -37.00 6.97
C GLY A 318 -0.75 -37.52 6.23
N GLU A 319 -1.94 -36.97 6.52
CA GLU A 319 -3.19 -37.32 5.84
C GLU A 319 -3.55 -36.30 4.76
N TRP A 320 -3.63 -35.02 5.13
CA TRP A 320 -4.06 -33.96 4.21
C TRP A 320 -2.92 -33.45 3.33
N PHE A 321 -1.70 -33.49 3.85
CA PHE A 321 -0.48 -33.16 3.12
C PHE A 321 0.71 -33.99 3.61
N PRO A 322 1.74 -34.22 2.77
CA PRO A 322 2.87 -35.09 3.10
C PRO A 322 3.64 -34.62 4.34
N ALA A 323 3.94 -35.56 5.25
CA ALA A 323 4.72 -35.25 6.45
C ALA A 323 6.20 -34.96 6.16
N SER A 324 6.72 -35.46 5.03
CA SER A 324 8.11 -35.35 4.57
C SER A 324 8.49 -33.97 4.04
N ILE A 325 7.51 -33.10 3.75
CA ILE A 325 7.75 -31.79 3.13
C ILE A 325 7.58 -30.68 4.19
N ALA A 326 8.42 -29.65 4.13
CA ALA A 326 8.32 -28.48 4.99
C ALA A 326 6.97 -27.74 4.84
N GLU A 327 6.45 -27.19 5.93
CA GLU A 327 5.18 -26.43 5.95
C GLU A 327 5.20 -25.19 5.04
N SER A 328 6.39 -24.66 4.73
CA SER A 328 6.60 -23.53 3.82
C SER A 328 6.36 -23.88 2.34
N SER A 329 6.35 -25.17 1.99
CA SER A 329 6.10 -25.62 0.62
C SER A 329 4.64 -25.40 0.20
N MET A 330 4.46 -25.09 -1.08
CA MET A 330 3.13 -24.94 -1.69
C MET A 330 2.37 -26.28 -1.78
N LYS A 331 3.07 -27.42 -1.71
CA LYS A 331 2.47 -28.77 -1.58
C LYS A 331 2.08 -29.10 -0.12
N SER A 332 2.20 -28.14 0.80
CA SER A 332 1.94 -28.29 2.24
C SER A 332 1.05 -27.15 2.77
N LEU A 333 1.12 -26.84 4.07
CA LEU A 333 0.30 -25.83 4.74
C LEU A 333 0.27 -24.46 4.03
N ASN A 334 1.40 -24.03 3.44
CA ASN A 334 1.47 -22.78 2.71
C ASN A 334 0.56 -22.74 1.46
N GLY A 335 0.31 -23.89 0.82
CA GLY A 335 -0.66 -24.01 -0.27
C GLY A 335 -2.06 -23.59 0.17
N TYR A 336 -2.56 -24.15 1.28
CA TYR A 336 -3.86 -23.77 1.83
C TYR A 336 -3.93 -22.28 2.17
N LYS A 337 -2.90 -21.73 2.83
CA LYS A 337 -2.82 -20.31 3.20
C LYS A 337 -3.00 -19.40 1.99
N VAL A 338 -2.24 -19.66 0.93
CA VAL A 338 -2.24 -18.83 -0.28
C VAL A 338 -3.55 -18.94 -1.03
N PHE A 339 -4.02 -20.16 -1.30
CA PHE A 339 -5.19 -20.36 -2.17
C PHE A 339 -6.51 -20.01 -1.50
N ILE A 340 -6.67 -20.27 -0.20
CA ILE A 340 -7.89 -19.90 0.53
C ILE A 340 -8.01 -18.37 0.64
N SER A 341 -6.91 -17.66 0.93
CA SER A 341 -6.90 -16.19 0.88
C SER A 341 -7.29 -15.65 -0.49
N ILE A 342 -6.69 -16.20 -1.55
CA ILE A 342 -7.03 -15.83 -2.93
C ILE A 342 -8.52 -16.05 -3.20
N ALA A 343 -9.09 -17.18 -2.78
CA ALA A 343 -10.49 -17.50 -3.00
C ALA A 343 -11.42 -16.50 -2.30
N LEU A 344 -11.13 -16.13 -1.06
CA LEU A 344 -11.85 -15.07 -0.34
C LEU A 344 -11.76 -13.71 -1.07
N ILE A 345 -10.55 -13.31 -1.44
CA ILE A 345 -10.26 -12.04 -2.11
C ILE A 345 -10.98 -11.96 -3.47
N LEU A 346 -10.93 -13.03 -4.25
CA LEU A 346 -11.59 -13.11 -5.55
C LEU A 346 -13.11 -13.15 -5.41
N GLY A 347 -13.65 -13.90 -4.44
CA GLY A 347 -15.10 -13.98 -4.24
C GLY A 347 -15.72 -12.64 -3.85
N ASP A 348 -15.08 -11.93 -2.91
CA ASP A 348 -15.49 -10.58 -2.50
C ASP A 348 -15.32 -9.57 -3.63
N GLY A 349 -14.14 -9.57 -4.26
CA GLY A 349 -13.80 -8.65 -5.33
C GLY A 349 -14.73 -8.81 -6.54
N LEU A 350 -14.99 -10.05 -6.96
CA LEU A 350 -15.87 -10.34 -8.09
C LEU A 350 -17.31 -9.91 -7.82
N TYR A 351 -17.83 -10.16 -6.61
CA TYR A 351 -19.15 -9.70 -6.22
C TYR A 351 -19.27 -8.18 -6.35
N ASN A 352 -18.32 -7.44 -5.75
CA ASN A 352 -18.33 -5.98 -5.80
C ASN A 352 -18.12 -5.45 -7.22
N PHE A 353 -17.29 -6.10 -8.03
CA PHE A 353 -17.07 -5.73 -9.44
C PHE A 353 -18.35 -5.90 -10.27
N VAL A 354 -19.02 -7.06 -10.17
CA VAL A 354 -20.28 -7.33 -10.86
C VAL A 354 -21.37 -6.38 -10.40
N LYS A 355 -21.46 -6.10 -9.09
CA LYS A 355 -22.38 -5.13 -8.51
C LYS A 355 -22.17 -3.74 -9.11
N VAL A 356 -20.93 -3.25 -9.16
CA VAL A 356 -20.60 -1.95 -9.76
C VAL A 356 -20.97 -1.91 -11.24
N LEU A 357 -20.63 -2.96 -12.00
CA LEU A 357 -21.00 -3.04 -13.42
C LEU A 357 -22.50 -3.04 -13.63
N TYR A 358 -23.25 -3.78 -12.81
CA TYR A 358 -24.72 -3.81 -12.86
C TYR A 358 -25.34 -2.43 -12.60
N PHE A 359 -24.93 -1.75 -11.52
CA PHE A 359 -25.42 -0.40 -11.22
C PHE A 359 -24.99 0.63 -12.27
N THR A 360 -23.78 0.50 -12.81
CA THR A 360 -23.30 1.38 -13.88
C THR A 360 -24.10 1.18 -15.16
N ALA A 361 -24.33 -0.07 -15.58
CA ALA A 361 -25.08 -0.40 -16.78
C ALA A 361 -26.56 0.02 -16.67
N THR A 362 -27.19 -0.21 -15.52
CA THR A 362 -28.58 0.20 -15.27
C THR A 362 -28.74 1.73 -15.27
N ASN A 363 -27.80 2.46 -14.66
CA ASN A 363 -27.78 3.92 -14.71
C ASN A 363 -27.59 4.44 -16.14
N ILE A 364 -26.62 3.90 -16.90
CA ILE A 364 -26.41 4.29 -18.30
C ILE A 364 -27.67 4.02 -19.13
N HIS A 365 -28.28 2.84 -18.98
CA HIS A 365 -29.50 2.48 -19.69
C HIS A 365 -30.68 3.41 -19.30
N ALA A 366 -30.79 3.78 -18.02
CA ALA A 366 -31.79 4.75 -17.56
C ALA A 366 -31.55 6.16 -18.13
N THR A 367 -30.30 6.61 -18.21
CA THR A 367 -29.91 7.90 -18.82
C THR A 367 -30.15 7.92 -20.33
N VAL A 368 -29.85 6.82 -21.03
CA VAL A 368 -30.11 6.68 -22.47
C VAL A 368 -31.61 6.63 -22.77
N LYS A 369 -32.42 6.07 -21.87
CA LYS A 369 -33.88 5.97 -22.03
C LYS A 369 -34.62 7.25 -21.60
N ARG A 370 -34.03 8.11 -20.78
CA ARG A 370 -34.60 9.42 -20.40
C ARG A 370 -34.15 10.50 -21.39
N LYS A 371 -35.04 10.88 -22.31
CA LYS A 371 -34.82 11.93 -23.32
C LYS A 371 -35.11 13.36 -22.85
N ASN A 372 -35.28 13.61 -21.54
CA ASN A 372 -35.39 14.95 -20.95
C ASN A 372 -34.63 15.04 -19.62
N PRO A 373 -33.89 16.13 -19.36
CA PRO A 373 -33.21 16.35 -18.09
C PRO A 373 -34.22 16.90 -17.08
N GLU A 374 -34.89 16.02 -16.34
CA GLU A 374 -35.58 16.46 -15.13
C GLU A 374 -34.63 16.45 -13.94
N THR A 375 -34.64 17.59 -13.29
CA THR A 375 -33.97 17.99 -12.05
C THR A 375 -33.96 16.85 -11.05
N PHE A 376 -32.76 16.51 -10.56
CA PHE A 376 -32.59 15.51 -9.51
C PHE A 376 -33.46 15.86 -8.30
N SER A 377 -34.31 14.92 -7.90
CA SER A 377 -35.13 15.00 -6.69
C SER A 377 -34.21 15.10 -5.47
N ASP A 378 -34.41 16.19 -4.75
CA ASP A 378 -33.77 16.59 -3.51
C ASP A 378 -34.15 15.61 -2.39
N ASN A 379 -33.25 14.66 -2.10
CA ASN A 379 -33.34 13.78 -0.94
C ASN A 379 -31.95 13.23 -0.55
N GLN A 380 -30.91 14.03 -0.75
CA GLN A 380 -29.61 13.78 -0.14
C GLN A 380 -29.46 14.68 1.08
N LYS A 381 -29.16 14.06 2.23
CA LYS A 381 -28.68 14.77 3.42
C LYS A 381 -27.68 15.84 3.00
N PRO A 382 -27.72 17.07 3.56
CA PRO A 382 -26.75 18.09 3.22
C PRO A 382 -25.35 17.53 3.46
N LEU A 383 -24.60 17.27 2.40
CA LEU A 383 -23.18 17.00 2.51
C LEU A 383 -22.52 18.31 2.97
N PRO A 384 -21.52 18.27 3.84
CA PRO A 384 -20.80 19.46 4.22
C PRO A 384 -20.23 20.17 2.99
N LEU A 385 -20.22 21.51 3.02
CA LEU A 385 -19.89 22.36 1.88
C LEU A 385 -18.51 22.03 1.28
N ASP A 386 -17.57 21.61 2.13
CA ASP A 386 -16.22 21.22 1.73
C ASP A 386 -16.16 19.86 1.00
N ASP A 387 -17.00 18.90 1.37
CA ASP A 387 -17.12 17.62 0.66
C ASP A 387 -17.73 17.84 -0.74
N LEU A 388 -18.73 18.72 -0.86
CA LEU A 388 -19.30 19.12 -2.15
C LEU A 388 -18.24 19.78 -3.06
N ARG A 389 -17.42 20.69 -2.51
CA ARG A 389 -16.34 21.37 -3.24
C ARG A 389 -15.22 20.42 -3.69
N ARG A 390 -14.78 19.49 -2.82
CA ARG A 390 -13.78 18.47 -3.17
C ARG A 390 -14.30 17.57 -4.29
N ASN A 391 -15.57 17.19 -4.22
CA ASN A 391 -16.23 16.41 -5.26
C ASN A 391 -16.34 17.20 -6.56
N GLU A 392 -16.65 18.49 -6.50
CA GLU A 392 -16.75 19.35 -7.67
C GLU A 392 -15.40 19.49 -8.40
N VAL A 393 -14.31 19.80 -7.70
CA VAL A 393 -12.97 19.91 -8.32
C VAL A 393 -12.53 18.58 -8.95
N PHE A 394 -12.72 17.47 -8.23
CA PHE A 394 -12.38 16.14 -8.74
C PHE A 394 -13.27 15.70 -9.92
N ALA A 395 -14.52 16.17 -9.96
CA ALA A 395 -15.47 15.89 -11.04
C ALA A 395 -15.29 16.78 -12.27
N ARG A 396 -14.96 18.06 -12.08
CA ARG A 396 -14.85 19.10 -13.12
C ARG A 396 -13.66 18.88 -14.04
N GLU A 397 -12.53 18.41 -13.51
CA GLU A 397 -11.35 18.02 -14.31
C GLU A 397 -11.32 16.51 -14.59
N SER A 398 -12.46 15.99 -15.08
CA SER A 398 -12.56 14.57 -15.42
C SER A 398 -11.64 14.18 -16.58
N ILE A 399 -11.01 13.01 -16.48
CA ILE A 399 -10.26 12.41 -17.60
C ILE A 399 -11.31 11.80 -18.52
N PRO A 400 -11.33 12.14 -19.83
CA PRO A 400 -12.29 11.57 -20.76
C PRO A 400 -12.20 10.04 -20.75
N ILE A 401 -13.33 9.36 -20.54
CA ILE A 401 -13.38 7.89 -20.50
C ILE A 401 -12.83 7.30 -21.80
N TRP A 402 -13.15 7.91 -22.95
CA TRP A 402 -12.62 7.50 -24.24
C TRP A 402 -11.08 7.52 -24.28
N LEU A 403 -10.43 8.52 -23.68
CA LEU A 403 -8.96 8.59 -23.61
C LEU A 403 -8.37 7.42 -22.78
N ALA A 404 -9.01 7.09 -21.66
CA ALA A 404 -8.59 5.96 -20.84
C ALA A 404 -8.78 4.62 -21.58
N CYS A 405 -9.93 4.43 -22.22
CA CYS A 405 -10.23 3.22 -22.99
C CYS A 405 -9.33 3.06 -24.22
N THR A 406 -9.12 4.11 -25.00
CA THR A 406 -8.24 4.04 -26.18
C THR A 406 -6.79 3.85 -25.80
N GLY A 407 -6.31 4.53 -24.75
CA GLY A 407 -4.97 4.32 -24.25
C GLY A 407 -4.78 2.89 -23.70
N TYR A 408 -5.76 2.35 -22.96
CA TYR A 408 -5.72 0.97 -22.48
C TYR A 408 -5.63 -0.02 -23.64
N ILE A 409 -6.47 0.13 -24.66
CA ILE A 409 -6.46 -0.72 -25.86
C ILE A 409 -5.11 -0.60 -26.60
N LEU A 410 -4.63 0.62 -26.80
CA LEU A 410 -3.35 0.87 -27.50
C LEU A 410 -2.17 0.22 -26.78
N PHE A 411 -2.00 0.47 -25.47
CA PHE A 411 -0.93 -0.15 -24.70
C PHE A 411 -1.09 -1.67 -24.59
N SER A 412 -2.33 -2.18 -24.53
CA SER A 412 -2.59 -3.63 -24.56
C SER A 412 -2.17 -4.24 -25.89
N ILE A 413 -2.47 -3.61 -27.04
CA ILE A 413 -2.04 -4.09 -28.37
C ILE A 413 -0.51 -4.12 -28.46
N VAL A 414 0.17 -3.05 -28.04
CA VAL A 414 1.64 -3.01 -27.99
C VAL A 414 2.17 -4.18 -27.15
N SER A 415 1.53 -4.45 -26.01
CA SER A 415 1.92 -5.55 -25.13
C SER A 415 1.67 -6.93 -25.70
N ILE A 416 0.54 -7.14 -26.40
CA ILE A 416 0.20 -8.38 -27.10
C ILE A 416 1.24 -8.70 -28.18
N ILE A 417 1.87 -7.69 -28.79
CA ILE A 417 2.92 -7.87 -29.81
C ILE A 417 4.29 -8.06 -29.15
N VAL A 418 4.69 -7.18 -28.24
CA VAL A 418 6.05 -7.12 -27.71
C VAL A 418 6.34 -8.28 -26.74
N ILE A 419 5.38 -8.66 -25.88
CA ILE A 419 5.62 -9.69 -24.86
C ILE A 419 5.93 -11.06 -25.50
N PRO A 420 5.16 -11.57 -26.49
CA PRO A 420 5.49 -12.84 -27.14
C PRO A 420 6.82 -12.80 -27.92
N LEU A 421 7.21 -11.64 -28.46
CA LEU A 421 8.53 -11.47 -29.10
C LEU A 421 9.67 -11.59 -28.09
N MET A 422 9.45 -11.09 -26.86
CA MET A 422 10.43 -11.19 -25.78
C MET A 422 10.43 -12.56 -25.10
N PHE A 423 9.27 -13.21 -25.03
CA PHE A 423 9.03 -14.48 -24.36
C PHE A 423 8.14 -15.38 -25.23
N PRO A 424 8.72 -16.13 -26.18
CA PRO A 424 7.95 -16.96 -27.11
C PRO A 424 7.01 -17.97 -26.44
N GLN A 425 7.34 -18.37 -25.21
CA GLN A 425 6.54 -19.27 -24.37
C GLN A 425 5.18 -18.65 -23.98
N LEU A 426 5.11 -17.32 -23.85
CA LEU A 426 3.89 -16.59 -23.56
C LEU A 426 3.25 -16.09 -24.86
N LYS A 427 2.53 -16.99 -25.54
CA LYS A 427 1.84 -16.70 -26.80
C LYS A 427 0.82 -15.55 -26.65
N TRP A 428 0.57 -14.85 -27.76
CA TRP A 428 -0.27 -13.64 -27.82
C TRP A 428 -1.66 -13.81 -27.20
N TYR A 429 -2.29 -14.98 -27.38
CA TYR A 429 -3.64 -15.24 -26.86
C TYR A 429 -3.68 -15.34 -25.33
N TYR A 430 -2.59 -15.74 -24.67
CA TYR A 430 -2.49 -15.69 -23.20
C TYR A 430 -2.44 -14.24 -22.70
N VAL A 431 -1.76 -13.37 -23.44
CA VAL A 431 -1.67 -11.93 -23.12
C VAL A 431 -3.04 -11.27 -23.30
N VAL A 432 -3.77 -11.60 -24.36
CA VAL A 432 -5.17 -11.16 -24.57
C VAL A 432 -6.06 -11.60 -23.41
N PHE A 433 -5.99 -12.88 -23.03
CA PHE A 433 -6.75 -13.41 -21.90
C PHE A 433 -6.42 -12.67 -20.61
N ALA A 434 -5.14 -12.44 -20.31
CA ALA A 434 -4.71 -11.69 -19.14
C ALA A 434 -5.28 -10.27 -19.13
N TYR A 435 -5.19 -9.52 -20.24
CA TYR A 435 -5.71 -8.14 -20.31
C TYR A 435 -7.23 -8.04 -20.31
N LEU A 436 -7.96 -9.10 -20.67
CA LEU A 436 -9.41 -9.12 -20.54
C LEU A 436 -9.84 -9.11 -19.06
N PHE A 437 -9.14 -9.88 -18.21
CA PHE A 437 -9.48 -10.00 -16.78
C PHE A 437 -8.76 -8.98 -15.89
N ALA A 438 -7.66 -8.38 -16.36
CA ALA A 438 -6.84 -7.47 -15.56
C ALA A 438 -7.60 -6.28 -14.93
N PRO A 439 -8.55 -5.60 -15.61
CA PRO A 439 -9.30 -4.51 -14.99
C PRO A 439 -10.18 -4.97 -13.83
N SER A 440 -10.79 -6.16 -13.93
CA SER A 440 -11.57 -6.75 -12.84
C SER A 440 -10.68 -7.05 -11.63
N LEU A 441 -9.55 -7.73 -11.85
CA LEU A 441 -8.58 -8.01 -10.78
C LEU A 441 -8.00 -6.73 -10.17
N GLY A 442 -7.73 -5.72 -11.01
CA GLY A 442 -7.28 -4.40 -10.59
C GLY A 442 -8.29 -3.73 -9.67
N PHE A 443 -9.57 -3.76 -10.04
CA PHE A 443 -10.65 -3.19 -9.24
C PHE A 443 -10.74 -3.88 -7.87
N CYS A 444 -10.72 -5.22 -7.86
CA CYS A 444 -10.78 -6.01 -6.63
C CYS A 444 -9.64 -5.64 -5.67
N ASN A 445 -8.41 -5.53 -6.20
CA ASN A 445 -7.24 -5.19 -5.42
C ASN A 445 -7.30 -3.75 -4.89
N ALA A 446 -7.65 -2.80 -5.74
CA ALA A 446 -7.75 -1.39 -5.37
C ALA A 446 -8.87 -1.18 -4.32
N TYR A 447 -9.97 -1.92 -4.42
CA TYR A 447 -11.04 -1.91 -3.42
C TYR A 447 -10.53 -2.43 -2.07
N GLY A 448 -9.84 -3.59 -2.05
CA GLY A 448 -9.26 -4.15 -0.84
C GLY A 448 -8.21 -3.24 -0.20
N ALA A 449 -7.33 -2.63 -1.02
CA ALA A 449 -6.36 -1.65 -0.58
C ALA A 449 -7.02 -0.38 -0.02
N GLY A 450 -8.13 0.07 -0.63
CA GLY A 450 -8.92 1.20 -0.12
C GLY A 450 -9.55 0.98 1.25
N LEU A 451 -9.83 -0.28 1.61
CA LEU A 451 -10.35 -0.66 2.93
C LEU A 451 -9.26 -0.90 3.97
N THR A 452 -8.18 -1.60 3.59
CA THR A 452 -7.19 -2.18 4.53
C THR A 452 -5.81 -1.54 4.47
N ASP A 453 -5.57 -0.63 3.52
CA ASP A 453 -4.26 -0.07 3.16
C ASP A 453 -3.27 -1.07 2.54
N MET A 454 -3.73 -2.28 2.21
CA MET A 454 -2.87 -3.38 1.84
C MET A 454 -3.03 -3.76 0.36
N ASN A 455 -1.97 -3.54 -0.43
CA ASN A 455 -1.95 -3.88 -1.85
C ASN A 455 -1.55 -5.37 -2.03
N MET A 456 -2.49 -6.19 -2.49
CA MET A 456 -2.36 -7.64 -2.61
C MET A 456 -2.07 -8.12 -4.03
N ALA A 457 -1.50 -7.26 -4.89
CA ALA A 457 -1.20 -7.57 -6.30
C ALA A 457 -0.41 -8.88 -6.50
N TYR A 458 0.48 -9.23 -5.56
CA TYR A 458 1.23 -10.49 -5.59
C TYR A 458 0.33 -11.73 -5.54
N ASN A 459 -0.80 -11.67 -4.83
CA ASN A 459 -1.73 -12.80 -4.72
C ASN A 459 -2.51 -13.00 -6.03
N TYR A 460 -2.97 -11.91 -6.64
CA TYR A 460 -3.57 -11.97 -7.98
C TYR A 460 -2.57 -12.43 -9.05
N GLY A 461 -1.31 -11.98 -8.95
CA GLY A 461 -0.22 -12.46 -9.79
C GLY A 461 -0.02 -13.97 -9.67
N LYS A 462 -0.10 -14.55 -8.46
CA LYS A 462 -0.03 -16.00 -8.26
C LYS A 462 -1.20 -16.73 -8.93
N VAL A 463 -2.42 -16.19 -8.92
CA VAL A 463 -3.54 -16.80 -9.67
C VAL A 463 -3.21 -16.87 -11.15
N ALA A 464 -2.76 -15.76 -11.73
CA ALA A 464 -2.36 -15.71 -13.13
C ALA A 464 -1.20 -16.67 -13.42
N LEU A 465 -0.24 -16.78 -12.50
CA LEU A 465 0.87 -17.73 -12.58
C LEU A 465 0.37 -19.16 -12.74
N PHE A 466 -0.50 -19.63 -11.84
CA PHE A 466 -1.02 -21.01 -11.87
C PHE A 466 -1.86 -21.27 -13.12
N VAL A 467 -2.76 -20.35 -13.47
CA VAL A 467 -3.63 -20.49 -14.64
C VAL A 467 -2.80 -20.54 -15.93
N LEU A 468 -1.86 -19.61 -16.11
CA LEU A 468 -1.06 -19.53 -17.33
C LEU A 468 -0.01 -20.64 -17.41
N ALA A 469 0.59 -21.05 -16.28
CA ALA A 469 1.48 -22.20 -16.25
C ALA A 469 0.76 -23.50 -16.64
N ALA A 470 -0.46 -23.72 -16.11
CA ALA A 470 -1.26 -24.88 -16.45
C ALA A 470 -1.69 -24.87 -17.93
N LEU A 471 -2.13 -23.71 -18.45
CA LEU A 471 -2.61 -23.58 -19.82
C LEU A 471 -1.50 -23.64 -20.88
N ALA A 472 -0.27 -23.24 -20.54
CA ALA A 472 0.88 -23.33 -21.45
C ALA A 472 1.54 -24.71 -21.46
N GLY A 473 1.20 -25.58 -20.51
CA GLY A 473 1.60 -26.99 -20.48
C GLY A 473 3.05 -27.20 -20.06
N LYS A 474 3.50 -28.46 -20.16
CA LYS A 474 4.76 -28.91 -19.54
C LYS A 474 6.01 -28.20 -20.04
N ASN A 475 6.07 -27.86 -21.33
CA ASN A 475 7.28 -27.33 -21.95
C ASN A 475 7.47 -25.82 -21.67
N ASP A 476 6.40 -25.05 -21.82
CA ASP A 476 6.44 -23.58 -21.82
C ASP A 476 5.88 -22.96 -20.52
N GLY A 477 5.25 -23.77 -19.66
CA GLY A 477 4.43 -23.28 -18.55
C GLY A 477 5.18 -22.50 -17.48
N VAL A 478 6.42 -22.84 -17.14
CA VAL A 478 7.18 -22.08 -16.13
C VAL A 478 7.43 -20.64 -16.59
N VAL A 479 7.90 -20.45 -17.82
CA VAL A 479 8.18 -19.11 -18.36
C VAL A 479 6.87 -18.35 -18.58
N ALA A 480 5.87 -18.98 -19.20
CA ALA A 480 4.57 -18.36 -19.43
C ALA A 480 3.89 -17.94 -18.11
N GLY A 481 3.95 -18.79 -17.08
CA GLY A 481 3.42 -18.52 -15.75
C GLY A 481 4.14 -17.37 -15.05
N LEU A 482 5.48 -17.35 -15.03
CA LEU A 482 6.27 -16.29 -14.39
C LEU A 482 6.08 -14.92 -15.08
N VAL A 483 6.12 -14.89 -16.41
CA VAL A 483 5.95 -13.65 -17.18
C VAL A 483 4.50 -13.16 -17.10
N GLY A 484 3.53 -14.06 -17.23
CA GLY A 484 2.10 -13.75 -17.11
C GLY A 484 1.69 -13.33 -15.70
N CYS A 485 2.32 -13.90 -14.67
CA CYS A 485 2.24 -13.40 -13.29
C CYS A 485 2.68 -11.94 -13.20
N GLY A 486 3.84 -11.62 -13.78
CA GLY A 486 4.38 -10.27 -13.80
C GLY A 486 3.47 -9.27 -14.50
N LEU A 487 2.89 -9.68 -15.62
CA LEU A 487 1.91 -8.92 -16.38
C LEU A 487 0.72 -8.49 -15.50
N ILE A 488 0.01 -9.47 -14.92
CA ILE A 488 -1.17 -9.19 -14.09
C ILE A 488 -0.79 -8.41 -12.83
N LYS A 489 0.29 -8.82 -12.14
CA LYS A 489 0.75 -8.14 -10.93
C LYS A 489 1.08 -6.67 -11.20
N SER A 490 1.78 -6.35 -12.29
CA SER A 490 2.15 -4.97 -12.65
C SER A 490 0.91 -4.09 -12.82
N ILE A 491 -0.07 -4.55 -13.60
CA ILE A 491 -1.33 -3.82 -13.86
C ILE A 491 -2.10 -3.62 -12.56
N VAL A 492 -2.31 -4.70 -11.80
CA VAL A 492 -3.11 -4.71 -10.57
C VAL A 492 -2.47 -3.84 -9.48
N SER A 493 -1.14 -3.84 -9.38
CA SER A 493 -0.39 -3.02 -8.43
C SER A 493 -0.51 -1.54 -8.78
N ILE A 494 -0.16 -1.17 -10.02
CA ILE A 494 -0.11 0.24 -10.46
C ILE A 494 -1.51 0.86 -10.47
N SER A 495 -2.53 0.09 -10.84
CA SER A 495 -3.92 0.55 -10.79
C SER A 495 -4.34 0.89 -9.37
N SER A 496 -3.94 0.07 -8.40
CA SER A 496 -4.22 0.29 -6.97
C SER A 496 -3.47 1.49 -6.42
N ASP A 497 -2.18 1.61 -6.73
CA ASP A 497 -1.34 2.73 -6.29
C ASP A 497 -1.89 4.06 -6.86
N LEU A 498 -2.34 4.07 -8.11
CA LEU A 498 -3.01 5.24 -8.69
C LEU A 498 -4.30 5.62 -7.96
N MET A 499 -5.07 4.65 -7.43
CA MET A 499 -6.25 4.97 -6.61
C MET A 499 -5.88 5.56 -5.25
N HIS A 500 -4.79 5.08 -4.61
CA HIS A 500 -4.23 5.73 -3.42
C HIS A 500 -3.87 7.17 -3.70
N ASP A 501 -3.16 7.42 -4.80
CA ASP A 501 -2.77 8.76 -5.18
C ASP A 501 -4.02 9.61 -5.48
N PHE A 502 -5.01 9.11 -6.22
CA PHE A 502 -6.25 9.86 -6.44
C PHE A 502 -6.98 10.23 -5.15
N LYS A 503 -6.93 9.39 -4.11
CA LYS A 503 -7.44 9.77 -2.78
C LYS A 503 -6.66 10.96 -2.22
N THR A 504 -5.32 10.89 -2.26
CA THR A 504 -4.46 12.00 -1.82
C THR A 504 -4.77 13.28 -2.58
N GLY A 505 -4.92 13.20 -3.90
CA GLY A 505 -5.24 14.35 -4.75
C GLY A 505 -6.62 14.93 -4.48
N HIS A 506 -7.62 14.08 -4.29
CA HIS A 506 -8.97 14.52 -3.93
C HIS A 506 -8.97 15.33 -2.62
N LEU A 507 -8.23 14.88 -1.61
CA LEU A 507 -8.12 15.55 -0.32
C LEU A 507 -7.20 16.79 -0.32
N THR A 508 -6.30 16.92 -1.30
CA THR A 508 -5.38 18.07 -1.46
C THR A 508 -5.81 19.05 -2.55
N PHE A 509 -6.99 18.84 -3.15
CA PHE A 509 -7.48 19.62 -4.30
C PHE A 509 -6.50 19.64 -5.48
N THR A 510 -5.87 18.50 -5.74
CA THR A 510 -4.97 18.29 -6.88
C THR A 510 -5.75 17.74 -8.07
N SER A 511 -5.45 18.22 -9.26
CA SER A 511 -6.13 17.81 -10.49
C SER A 511 -5.92 16.33 -10.80
N PRO A 512 -6.97 15.53 -11.05
CA PRO A 512 -6.81 14.15 -11.50
C PRO A 512 -6.01 14.01 -12.79
N ARG A 513 -6.00 15.03 -13.66
CA ARG A 513 -5.19 15.03 -14.90
C ARG A 513 -3.71 15.16 -14.58
N SER A 514 -3.35 16.11 -13.71
CA SER A 514 -1.98 16.25 -13.22
C SER A 514 -1.50 14.99 -12.52
N MET A 515 -2.38 14.35 -11.73
CA MET A 515 -2.08 13.10 -11.07
C MET A 515 -1.75 11.98 -12.04
N LEU A 516 -2.61 11.75 -13.05
CA LEU A 516 -2.36 10.70 -14.05
C LEU A 516 -1.04 10.96 -14.80
N LEU A 517 -0.79 12.21 -15.21
CA LEU A 517 0.45 12.55 -15.91
C LEU A 517 1.68 12.39 -15.00
N SER A 518 1.58 12.78 -13.73
CA SER A 518 2.67 12.62 -12.75
C SER A 518 2.96 11.14 -12.46
N GLN A 519 1.92 10.31 -12.37
CA GLN A 519 2.06 8.86 -12.26
C GLN A 519 2.74 8.27 -13.50
N ALA A 520 2.37 8.73 -14.70
CA ALA A 520 2.97 8.28 -15.95
C ALA A 520 4.46 8.66 -16.05
N ILE A 521 4.83 9.88 -15.66
CA ILE A 521 6.23 10.33 -15.60
C ILE A 521 7.02 9.51 -14.58
N GLY A 522 6.49 9.37 -13.36
CA GLY A 522 7.14 8.58 -12.31
C GLY A 522 7.31 7.11 -12.71
N THR A 523 6.29 6.52 -13.34
CA THR A 523 6.36 5.17 -13.91
C THR A 523 7.45 5.06 -14.98
N ALA A 524 7.54 6.03 -15.90
CA ALA A 524 8.58 6.04 -16.94
C ALA A 524 9.99 6.10 -16.33
N ILE A 525 10.19 6.96 -15.32
CA ILE A 525 11.45 7.06 -14.58
C ILE A 525 11.73 5.71 -13.89
N GLY A 526 10.74 5.13 -13.21
CA GLY A 526 10.85 3.84 -12.52
C GLY A 526 11.19 2.68 -13.46
N CYS A 527 10.63 2.65 -14.67
CA CYS A 527 10.95 1.64 -15.69
C CYS A 527 12.43 1.62 -16.08
N VAL A 528 13.14 2.75 -15.94
CA VAL A 528 14.58 2.87 -16.22
C VAL A 528 15.41 2.72 -14.95
N VAL A 529 15.03 3.43 -13.88
CA VAL A 529 15.78 3.45 -12.61
C VAL A 529 15.75 2.09 -11.91
N ALA A 530 14.63 1.37 -11.93
CA ALA A 530 14.52 0.10 -11.21
C ALA A 530 15.42 -1.01 -11.82
N PRO A 531 15.48 -1.23 -13.16
CA PRO A 531 16.47 -2.14 -13.74
C PRO A 531 17.91 -1.73 -13.46
N LEU A 532 18.25 -0.43 -13.56
CA LEU A 532 19.60 0.05 -13.26
C LEU A 532 19.99 -0.23 -11.81
N THR A 533 19.08 0.05 -10.89
CA THR A 533 19.25 -0.20 -9.46
C THR A 533 19.40 -1.70 -9.19
N PHE A 534 18.55 -2.54 -9.77
CA PHE A 534 18.68 -3.99 -9.66
C PHE A 534 20.05 -4.46 -10.15
N PHE A 535 20.53 -3.94 -11.29
CA PHE A 535 21.83 -4.31 -11.84
C PHE A 535 23.01 -3.86 -10.98
N LEU A 536 22.89 -2.71 -10.30
CA LEU A 536 23.86 -2.31 -9.28
C LEU A 536 24.03 -3.42 -8.25
N PHE A 537 22.93 -3.93 -7.69
CA PHE A 537 22.98 -5.02 -6.71
C PHE A 537 23.41 -6.35 -7.34
N TYR A 538 22.87 -6.71 -8.50
CA TYR A 538 23.13 -7.97 -9.18
C TYR A 538 24.58 -8.14 -9.63
N LYS A 539 25.28 -7.04 -9.92
CA LYS A 539 26.71 -7.04 -10.27
C LYS A 539 27.63 -6.86 -9.07
N ALA A 540 27.23 -6.08 -8.07
CA ALA A 540 28.06 -5.82 -6.89
C ALA A 540 27.98 -6.92 -5.83
N PHE A 541 26.89 -7.67 -5.77
CA PHE A 541 26.63 -8.67 -4.74
C PHE A 541 26.17 -10.01 -5.33
N ASP A 542 26.34 -11.07 -4.55
CA ASP A 542 25.95 -12.43 -4.93
C ASP A 542 24.45 -12.68 -4.76
N VAL A 543 23.63 -12.01 -5.58
CA VAL A 543 22.17 -12.05 -5.49
C VAL A 543 21.64 -13.47 -5.80
N GLY A 544 20.72 -13.96 -4.97
CA GLY A 544 20.13 -15.29 -5.08
C GLY A 544 20.95 -16.39 -4.39
N ASN A 545 22.01 -16.04 -3.65
CA ASN A 545 22.71 -16.99 -2.79
C ASN A 545 21.94 -17.22 -1.47
N PRO A 546 21.49 -18.45 -1.15
CA PRO A 546 20.77 -18.75 0.09
C PRO A 546 21.57 -18.42 1.36
N ASP A 547 22.90 -18.49 1.27
CA ASP A 547 23.83 -18.25 2.37
C ASP A 547 24.36 -16.80 2.39
N GLY A 548 24.01 -16.00 1.38
CA GLY A 548 24.41 -14.60 1.28
C GLY A 548 23.44 -13.63 1.96
N ASP A 549 23.80 -12.34 2.01
CA ASP A 549 22.92 -11.29 2.54
C ASP A 549 21.72 -11.02 1.59
N TYR A 550 21.91 -11.18 0.27
CA TYR A 550 20.89 -10.91 -0.77
C TYR A 550 20.27 -12.20 -1.31
N LYS A 551 19.59 -12.93 -0.43
CA LYS A 551 19.03 -14.27 -0.71
C LYS A 551 17.98 -14.30 -1.83
N ALA A 552 17.27 -13.20 -2.04
CA ALA A 552 16.11 -13.09 -2.92
C ALA A 552 15.14 -14.29 -2.77
N PRO A 553 14.61 -14.54 -1.56
CA PRO A 553 13.92 -15.79 -1.23
C PRO A 553 12.66 -16.02 -2.06
N TYR A 554 12.03 -14.96 -2.57
CA TYR A 554 10.84 -15.08 -3.40
C TYR A 554 11.15 -15.55 -4.82
N ALA A 555 12.36 -15.38 -5.35
CA ALA A 555 12.67 -15.83 -6.70
C ALA A 555 12.49 -17.36 -6.84
N ILE A 556 13.09 -18.11 -5.91
CA ILE A 556 12.96 -19.56 -5.86
C ILE A 556 11.52 -20.01 -5.54
N ILE A 557 10.83 -19.32 -4.64
CA ILE A 557 9.43 -19.62 -4.32
C ILE A 557 8.54 -19.43 -5.56
N TYR A 558 8.72 -18.34 -6.32
CA TYR A 558 7.95 -18.09 -7.55
C TYR A 558 8.25 -19.11 -8.64
N ARG A 559 9.51 -19.50 -8.83
CA ARG A 559 9.84 -20.55 -9.78
C ARG A 559 9.21 -21.89 -9.39
N ASN A 560 9.31 -22.30 -8.13
CA ASN A 560 8.69 -23.53 -7.63
C ASN A 560 7.15 -23.49 -7.72
N MET A 561 6.53 -22.32 -7.53
CA MET A 561 5.10 -22.14 -7.79
C MET A 561 4.77 -22.34 -9.27
N ALA A 562 5.62 -21.87 -10.18
CA ALA A 562 5.39 -22.00 -11.62
C ALA A 562 5.55 -23.45 -12.08
N ILE A 563 6.54 -24.17 -11.54
CA ILE A 563 6.70 -25.62 -11.71
C ILE A 563 5.45 -26.35 -11.20
N LEU A 564 4.97 -26.00 -10.01
CA LEU A 564 3.73 -26.57 -9.48
C LEU A 564 2.51 -26.26 -10.37
N GLY A 565 2.45 -25.04 -10.93
CA GLY A 565 1.37 -24.63 -11.82
C GLY A 565 1.32 -25.44 -13.11
N VAL A 566 2.45 -25.95 -13.59
CA VAL A 566 2.52 -26.85 -14.75
C VAL A 566 1.81 -28.18 -14.47
N GLU A 567 1.92 -28.70 -13.24
CA GLU A 567 1.19 -29.91 -12.79
C GLU A 567 -0.32 -29.65 -12.62
N GLY A 568 -0.76 -28.39 -12.70
CA GLY A 568 -2.14 -27.96 -12.51
C GLY A 568 -2.62 -28.00 -11.06
N PHE A 569 -3.93 -27.80 -10.86
CA PHE A 569 -4.51 -27.77 -9.50
C PHE A 569 -4.49 -29.13 -8.79
N SER A 570 -4.22 -30.24 -9.50
CA SER A 570 -4.03 -31.58 -8.93
C SER A 570 -2.81 -31.68 -8.03
N ALA A 571 -1.85 -30.76 -8.15
CA ALA A 571 -0.66 -30.74 -7.32
C ALA A 571 -0.85 -30.02 -5.97
N LEU A 572 -2.03 -29.44 -5.73
CA LEU A 572 -2.37 -28.83 -4.45
C LEU A 572 -2.66 -29.91 -3.40
N PRO A 573 -2.48 -29.58 -2.11
CA PRO A 573 -2.84 -30.47 -1.00
C PRO A 573 -4.30 -30.96 -1.07
N HIS A 574 -4.57 -32.12 -0.45
CA HIS A 574 -5.91 -32.72 -0.44
C HIS A 574 -6.94 -31.73 0.14
N HIS A 575 -8.15 -31.72 -0.42
CA HIS A 575 -9.24 -30.81 -0.03
C HIS A 575 -8.97 -29.30 -0.19
N CYS A 576 -7.79 -28.87 -0.67
CA CYS A 576 -7.47 -27.44 -0.81
C CYS A 576 -8.49 -26.73 -1.72
N LEU A 577 -8.81 -27.29 -2.88
CA LEU A 577 -9.80 -26.70 -3.81
C LEU A 577 -11.21 -26.67 -3.22
N GLN A 578 -11.61 -27.69 -2.47
CA GLN A 578 -12.93 -27.75 -1.85
C GLN A 578 -13.09 -26.62 -0.83
N LEU A 579 -12.06 -26.37 -0.02
CA LEU A 579 -12.02 -25.23 0.89
C LEU A 579 -12.05 -23.91 0.12
N CYS A 580 -11.29 -23.78 -0.98
CA CYS A 580 -11.35 -22.60 -1.84
C CYS A 580 -12.76 -22.32 -2.35
N TYR A 581 -13.48 -23.32 -2.87
CA TYR A 581 -14.87 -23.14 -3.31
C TYR A 581 -15.79 -22.73 -2.16
N GLY A 582 -15.64 -23.33 -0.98
CA GLY A 582 -16.40 -22.96 0.21
C GLY A 582 -16.16 -21.51 0.66
N PHE A 583 -14.91 -21.08 0.72
CA PHE A 583 -14.55 -19.71 1.10
C PHE A 583 -14.93 -18.67 0.03
N PHE A 584 -14.83 -19.02 -1.24
CA PHE A 584 -15.32 -18.19 -2.34
C PHE A 584 -16.83 -17.98 -2.25
N ALA A 585 -17.59 -19.07 -2.04
CA ALA A 585 -19.04 -19.01 -1.85
C ALA A 585 -19.41 -18.22 -0.59
N PHE A 586 -18.67 -18.41 0.52
CA PHE A 586 -18.84 -17.62 1.74
C PHE A 586 -18.63 -16.13 1.47
N ALA A 587 -17.59 -15.74 0.72
CA ALA A 587 -17.34 -14.34 0.42
C ALA A 587 -18.49 -13.69 -0.37
N ILE A 588 -19.03 -14.40 -1.38
CA ILE A 588 -20.20 -13.95 -2.13
C ILE A 588 -21.44 -13.86 -1.23
N ALA A 589 -21.70 -14.91 -0.44
CA ALA A 589 -22.86 -14.97 0.45
C ALA A 589 -22.80 -13.86 1.52
N ALA A 590 -21.66 -13.63 2.14
CA ALA A 590 -21.49 -12.59 3.15
C ALA A 590 -21.77 -11.19 2.57
N ASN A 591 -21.29 -10.89 1.37
CA ASN A 591 -21.60 -9.62 0.70
C ASN A 591 -23.09 -9.52 0.30
N LEU A 592 -23.68 -10.61 -0.18
CA LEU A 592 -25.10 -10.65 -0.53
C LEU A 592 -25.99 -10.40 0.70
N VAL A 593 -25.69 -11.07 1.82
CA VAL A 593 -26.41 -10.86 3.09
C VAL A 593 -26.18 -9.43 3.58
N ARG A 594 -24.96 -8.88 3.46
CA ARG A 594 -24.67 -7.48 3.83
C ARG A 594 -25.53 -6.48 3.07
N ASP A 595 -25.72 -6.72 1.78
CA ASP A 595 -26.45 -5.80 0.90
C ASP A 595 -27.99 -5.97 0.97
N LEU A 596 -28.48 -7.19 1.26
CA LEU A 596 -29.91 -7.48 1.39
C LEU A 596 -30.45 -7.30 2.82
N ALA A 597 -29.61 -7.43 3.85
CA ALA A 597 -30.05 -7.33 5.23
C ALA A 597 -30.43 -5.89 5.63
N PRO A 598 -31.32 -5.73 6.62
CA PRO A 598 -31.62 -4.42 7.19
C PRO A 598 -30.35 -3.71 7.66
N LYS A 599 -30.32 -2.36 7.56
CA LYS A 599 -29.15 -1.53 7.91
C LYS A 599 -28.59 -1.77 9.32
N ASN A 600 -29.39 -2.31 10.24
CA ASN A 600 -28.96 -2.64 11.60
C ASN A 600 -28.13 -3.92 11.69
N ILE A 601 -28.37 -4.89 10.79
CA ILE A 601 -27.64 -6.17 10.73
C ILE A 601 -26.48 -6.06 9.74
N GLY A 602 -26.70 -5.41 8.58
CA GLY A 602 -25.69 -5.24 7.53
C GLY A 602 -24.41 -4.54 7.99
N LYS A 603 -24.49 -3.65 8.99
CA LYS A 603 -23.32 -2.93 9.55
C LYS A 603 -22.35 -3.82 10.33
N TRP A 604 -22.79 -4.98 10.79
CA TRP A 604 -21.98 -5.91 11.60
C TRP A 604 -21.44 -7.09 10.81
N ILE A 605 -21.88 -7.26 9.56
CA ILE A 605 -21.40 -8.34 8.72
C ILE A 605 -19.94 -8.04 8.34
N PRO A 606 -19.01 -8.98 8.60
CA PRO A 606 -17.61 -8.77 8.35
C PRO A 606 -17.35 -8.60 6.85
N LEU A 607 -16.21 -8.01 6.52
CA LEU A 607 -15.74 -7.80 5.15
C LEU A 607 -14.83 -8.98 4.76
N PRO A 608 -15.26 -9.90 3.89
CA PRO A 608 -14.45 -11.06 3.51
C PRO A 608 -13.08 -10.69 2.93
N MET A 609 -13.00 -9.59 2.16
CA MET A 609 -11.73 -9.04 1.68
C MET A 609 -10.76 -8.72 2.82
N ALA A 610 -11.23 -8.05 3.87
CA ALA A 610 -10.39 -7.75 5.03
C ALA A 610 -9.99 -9.03 5.74
N MET A 611 -10.95 -9.94 5.99
CA MET A 611 -10.68 -11.24 6.63
C MET A 611 -9.58 -12.05 5.94
N ALA A 612 -9.37 -11.88 4.63
CA ALA A 612 -8.40 -12.65 3.86
C ALA A 612 -6.94 -12.21 4.07
N VAL A 613 -6.68 -10.99 4.56
CA VAL A 613 -5.31 -10.48 4.73
C VAL A 613 -4.55 -11.26 5.81
N PRO A 614 -5.09 -11.50 7.02
CA PRO A 614 -4.42 -12.25 8.08
C PRO A 614 -4.13 -13.71 7.74
N PHE A 615 -4.93 -14.34 6.88
CA PHE A 615 -4.71 -15.72 6.42
C PHE A 615 -3.30 -15.90 5.81
N LEU A 616 -2.77 -14.84 5.20
CA LEU A 616 -1.42 -14.78 4.63
C LEU A 616 -0.41 -14.12 5.55
N VAL A 617 -0.72 -12.93 6.07
CA VAL A 617 0.26 -12.09 6.77
C VAL A 617 0.56 -12.64 8.17
N GLY A 618 -0.47 -13.04 8.91
CA GLY A 618 -0.36 -13.40 10.32
C GLY A 618 -1.45 -12.77 11.19
N GLY A 619 -1.62 -13.30 12.40
CA GLY A 619 -2.56 -12.74 13.37
C GLY A 619 -2.08 -11.42 13.96
N TYR A 620 -0.76 -11.23 14.08
CA TYR A 620 -0.13 -10.04 14.63
C TYR A 620 -0.58 -8.76 13.92
N PHE A 621 -0.65 -8.79 12.58
CA PHE A 621 -1.11 -7.66 11.77
C PHE A 621 -2.53 -7.19 12.18
N ALA A 622 -3.45 -8.14 12.40
CA ALA A 622 -4.81 -7.82 12.81
C ALA A 622 -4.85 -7.23 14.24
N ILE A 623 -3.98 -7.71 15.13
CA ILE A 623 -3.87 -7.23 16.51
C ILE A 623 -3.37 -5.78 16.51
N ASP A 624 -2.32 -5.49 15.77
CA ASP A 624 -1.76 -4.14 15.65
C ASP A 624 -2.76 -3.13 15.07
N MET A 625 -3.49 -3.50 14.02
CA MET A 625 -4.56 -2.65 13.48
C MET A 625 -5.72 -2.46 14.47
N CYS A 626 -6.13 -3.52 15.18
CA CYS A 626 -7.13 -3.42 16.25
C CYS A 626 -6.69 -2.52 17.39
N MET A 627 -5.40 -2.53 17.75
CA MET A 627 -4.84 -1.64 18.76
C MET A 627 -5.02 -0.17 18.36
N GLY A 628 -4.80 0.17 17.08
CA GLY A 628 -5.08 1.52 16.56
C GLY A 628 -6.54 1.94 16.74
N SER A 629 -7.48 1.05 16.43
CA SER A 629 -8.91 1.30 16.69
C SER A 629 -9.25 1.44 18.18
N LEU A 630 -8.60 0.66 19.05
CA LEU A 630 -8.77 0.78 20.50
C LEU A 630 -8.29 2.13 21.01
N VAL A 631 -7.13 2.61 20.54
CA VAL A 631 -6.60 3.94 20.87
C VAL A 631 -7.60 5.03 20.47
N VAL A 632 -8.15 4.97 19.25
CA VAL A 632 -9.16 5.93 18.77
C VAL A 632 -10.44 5.87 19.60
N PHE A 633 -10.91 4.66 19.93
CA PHE A 633 -12.10 4.46 20.75
C PHE A 633 -11.93 5.07 22.15
N LEU A 634 -10.80 4.81 22.81
CA LEU A 634 -10.49 5.38 24.12
C LEU A 634 -10.34 6.90 24.06
N TRP A 635 -9.70 7.44 23.01
CA TRP A 635 -9.56 8.88 22.82
C TRP A 635 -10.92 9.54 22.63
N HIS A 636 -11.81 8.99 21.80
CA HIS A 636 -13.16 9.55 21.65
C HIS A 636 -13.97 9.53 22.94
N LYS A 637 -13.74 8.55 23.83
CA LYS A 637 -14.37 8.47 25.15
C LYS A 637 -13.84 9.54 26.11
N LEU A 638 -12.56 9.92 25.98
CA LEU A 638 -11.92 10.95 26.81
C LEU A 638 -12.16 12.38 26.29
N ASN A 639 -11.99 12.62 25.00
CA ASN A 639 -12.18 13.93 24.37
C ASN A 639 -12.69 13.81 22.93
N ARG A 640 -14.00 13.98 22.74
CA ARG A 640 -14.67 13.73 21.46
C ARG A 640 -14.35 14.78 20.38
N ASN A 641 -14.16 16.04 20.78
CA ASN A 641 -13.97 17.17 19.86
C ASN A 641 -12.54 17.21 19.31
N GLU A 642 -11.54 16.94 20.16
CA GLU A 642 -10.13 16.92 19.75
C GLU A 642 -9.76 15.69 18.92
N ALA A 643 -10.35 14.53 19.24
CA ALA A 643 -10.01 13.26 18.60
C ALA A 643 -10.22 13.28 17.08
N GLY A 644 -11.34 13.83 16.59
CA GLY A 644 -11.66 13.83 15.16
C GLY A 644 -10.63 14.55 14.29
N LEU A 645 -10.05 15.64 14.81
CA LEU A 645 -9.09 16.48 14.07
C LEU A 645 -7.64 16.01 14.25
N MET A 646 -7.30 15.42 15.39
CA MET A 646 -5.93 15.03 15.72
C MET A 646 -5.60 13.59 15.33
N VAL A 647 -6.58 12.67 15.31
CA VAL A 647 -6.35 11.25 14.99
C VAL A 647 -5.64 11.06 13.66
N PRO A 648 -6.06 11.70 12.55
CA PRO A 648 -5.35 11.54 11.27
C PRO A 648 -3.92 12.08 11.32
N ALA A 649 -3.67 13.20 12.00
CA ALA A 649 -2.32 13.76 12.13
C ALA A 649 -1.39 12.88 12.98
N VAL A 650 -1.90 12.32 14.08
CA VAL A 650 -1.17 11.37 14.93
C VAL A 650 -0.88 10.08 14.17
N ALA A 651 -1.87 9.52 13.50
CA ALA A 651 -1.71 8.32 12.69
C ALA A 651 -0.69 8.52 11.57
N SER A 652 -0.72 9.66 10.87
CA SER A 652 0.30 10.03 9.89
C SER A 652 1.70 10.12 10.50
N GLY A 653 1.82 10.65 11.73
CA GLY A 653 3.08 10.70 12.46
C GLY A 653 3.63 9.31 12.76
N LEU A 654 2.77 8.41 13.26
CA LEU A 654 3.14 7.02 13.54
C LEU A 654 3.62 6.29 12.28
N ILE A 655 2.85 6.35 11.18
CA ILE A 655 3.18 5.72 9.90
C ILE A 655 4.48 6.30 9.32
N CYS A 656 4.62 7.63 9.33
CA CYS A 656 5.79 8.28 8.74
C CYS A 656 7.06 8.06 9.54
N GLY A 657 7.00 8.10 10.88
CA GLY A 657 8.19 7.92 11.73
C GLY A 657 8.81 6.54 11.58
N ASP A 658 7.97 5.50 11.64
CA ASP A 658 8.37 4.11 11.45
C ASP A 658 8.86 3.87 10.02
N GLY A 659 8.08 4.33 9.02
CA GLY A 659 8.46 4.23 7.61
C GLY A 659 9.75 4.99 7.24
N LEU A 660 10.04 6.13 7.87
CA LEU A 660 11.25 6.91 7.58
C LEU A 660 12.52 6.28 8.20
N TRP A 661 12.40 5.55 9.31
CA TRP A 661 13.52 4.80 9.92
C TRP A 661 14.09 3.72 8.98
N ILE A 662 13.32 3.32 7.96
CA ILE A 662 13.78 2.42 6.92
C ILE A 662 14.94 3.03 6.12
N LEU A 663 15.02 4.37 5.97
CA LEU A 663 16.13 5.00 5.24
C LEU A 663 17.46 4.83 5.98
N PRO A 664 17.63 5.27 7.25
CA PRO A 664 18.89 5.09 7.96
C PRO A 664 19.26 3.61 8.14
N SER A 665 18.32 2.76 8.54
CA SER A 665 18.58 1.32 8.69
C SER A 665 19.00 0.66 7.37
N SER A 666 18.44 1.10 6.25
CA SER A 666 18.84 0.61 4.93
C SER A 666 20.26 1.04 4.57
N ILE A 667 20.62 2.30 4.83
CA ILE A 667 21.96 2.85 4.63
C ILE A 667 22.98 2.13 5.53
N LEU A 668 22.69 1.96 6.81
CA LEU A 668 23.56 1.23 7.75
C LEU A 668 23.87 -0.18 7.26
N ALA A 669 22.85 -0.91 6.83
CA ALA A 669 23.08 -2.25 6.31
C ALA A 669 23.71 -2.27 4.89
N LEU A 670 23.67 -1.18 4.10
CA LEU A 670 24.53 -1.05 2.92
C LEU A 670 26.02 -0.96 3.30
N PHE A 671 26.33 -0.32 4.42
CA PHE A 671 27.67 -0.32 5.03
C PHE A 671 27.98 -1.60 5.83
N LYS A 672 27.17 -2.65 5.69
CA LYS A 672 27.29 -3.93 6.42
C LYS A 672 27.22 -3.79 7.95
N ILE A 673 26.65 -2.69 8.45
CA ILE A 673 26.40 -2.52 9.88
C ILE A 673 25.15 -3.33 10.21
N ARG A 674 25.34 -4.35 11.04
CA ARG A 674 24.25 -5.19 11.57
C ARG A 674 23.72 -4.60 12.87
N PRO A 675 22.44 -4.86 13.21
CA PRO A 675 21.95 -4.46 14.51
C PRO A 675 22.71 -5.20 15.63
N PRO A 676 23.02 -4.51 16.74
CA PRO A 676 24.01 -5.00 17.69
C PRO A 676 23.51 -6.10 18.62
N ILE A 677 22.21 -6.11 18.97
CA ILE A 677 21.67 -7.04 19.96
C ILE A 677 20.67 -7.97 19.30
N CYS A 678 20.74 -9.27 19.62
CA CYS A 678 19.69 -10.23 19.30
C CYS A 678 18.82 -10.43 20.55
N MET A 679 17.55 -10.00 20.52
CA MET A 679 16.57 -10.33 21.56
C MET A 679 15.74 -11.55 21.14
N SER A 680 15.76 -12.61 21.93
CA SER A 680 14.97 -13.85 21.70
C SER A 680 14.14 -14.23 22.94
N PHE A 681 12.97 -14.81 22.71
CA PHE A 681 12.06 -15.22 23.80
C PHE A 681 11.91 -16.75 23.81
N LEU A 682 12.36 -17.37 24.90
CA LEU A 682 12.38 -18.81 25.09
C LEU A 682 11.49 -19.21 26.28
N SER A 683 11.05 -20.46 26.32
CA SER A 683 10.40 -20.99 27.53
C SER A 683 11.44 -21.17 28.63
N ALA A 684 11.04 -21.03 29.90
CA ALA A 684 11.92 -21.27 31.04
C ALA A 684 12.55 -22.67 31.09
N SER A 685 11.96 -23.64 30.37
CA SER A 685 12.51 -25.00 30.22
C SER A 685 13.56 -25.15 29.10
N ALA A 686 13.74 -24.12 28.27
CA ALA A 686 14.66 -24.10 27.13
C ALA A 686 15.85 -23.13 27.34
N SER A 687 15.88 -22.44 28.50
CA SER A 687 16.91 -21.49 28.93
C SER A 687 17.92 -22.14 29.86
#